data_AF-A0A7X9G2S7-F1
#
_entry.id   AF-A0A7X9G2S7-F1
#
_cell.length_a   1.000
_cell.length_b   1.000
_cell.length_c   1.000
_cell.angle_alpha   90.00
_cell.angle_beta   90.00
_cell.angle_gamma   90.00
#
_symmetry.space_group_name_H-M   'P 1'
#
loop_
_entity.id
_entity.type
_entity.pdbx_description
1 polymer ?
#
loop_
_entity_poly.entity_id
_entity_poly.type
_entity_poly.pdbx_seq_one_letter_code
_entity_poly.pdbx_strand_id
1 'polypeptide(L)'
;MRRNHPASAASALCGFPIEAGLLLTVLLFFLPLFSTVAETDAPWFFLPTFKHQITGLQQITAKDITAGATPFVISAFVARTPELTDKEKNLLVWRAATFPHQDFVKLMPKNNVFGWYAHVFDQPPELLGFDLLLDLGVIDDSDETFLNGTLIGKTGSVPGGSAWNTDRLYRIPAELITEKGNVLASHVWSQWGLGGIVGPPVLKAALVPPDAQWELAFIKDEKAPTAGLNRVKSADDALALCFGETAPAWQKAAMPWAGWMYWPDDAHFAVFRTTLNLPKKSDQTAHFHSPVVLDIGPVFDVAAVFLNGRSIGLTGRFPEDREPAFTEAARRGQYLIASQDWNVHGDNRLTVVIYRERGIGGLPGVPGILLENPINPLRRNLSVAECFTSFDILHQSQKHDEAEHSLDEARPDNDLDQVWLLSHRAHLAWLRWLDGERDEAALDGVLKPIHEILTKYPVESPKQSAMQAFCRVLRIAEKDQALLARVRHYFPDFSKDCKYLEPDRLTKGDWQMHYGTRFYVLAAMGQICDWSGGLVKCSYRLHTPGQKDVPRYWLPKSQRNLISPAAMIMPMELVEATESLTQLINSNISPSLFPKQKIRRASWWDDHGEMHPFDDAGPDMFLQVMLLANESRFSIYLLDYDWRSTLHPRQQSLILFDDSASMVNAVWSGKSDSGVYERFLLLDKSTLKARFNKHRGACVAVSGFFVDQTPVLPQLSGTLHGTVDPKLIAFYEQLRQRRGSTKLDIATQLLQSAPDLLSETACSLGLFLYTVAAECSFSTYSLSHPVIQRLNAFNDASEVLEWLTAMHEVEHSQLLWYYLGAASIFEKVKNMPAAKVNDTIFKLAIMCGNHNLYPIQRICFNFLNNSKQDKAIEMAEHLKSNAPIYFKINSP
;
A
#
# COMPACT_ATOMS: atom_id res chain seq x y z
N MET A 1 -18.50 -7.43 -18.22
CA MET A 1 -19.91 -7.09 -17.94
C MET A 1 -20.80 -7.25 -19.19
N ARG A 2 -21.30 -8.45 -19.45
CA ARG A 2 -22.59 -8.68 -20.13
C ARG A 2 -23.37 -9.60 -19.18
N ARG A 3 -24.26 -9.04 -18.36
CA ARG A 3 -25.17 -9.83 -17.53
C ARG A 3 -26.31 -10.29 -18.43
N ASN A 4 -26.49 -11.61 -18.52
CA ASN A 4 -27.45 -12.23 -19.42
C ASN A 4 -28.88 -12.07 -18.91
N HIS A 5 -29.74 -11.81 -19.89
CA HIS A 5 -31.20 -11.75 -19.86
C HIS A 5 -31.84 -12.98 -19.19
N PRO A 6 -32.86 -12.81 -18.33
CA PRO A 6 -33.73 -13.90 -17.88
C PRO A 6 -34.80 -14.16 -18.96
N ALA A 7 -34.42 -14.82 -20.05
CA ALA A 7 -35.39 -15.23 -21.09
C ALA A 7 -35.07 -16.55 -21.79
N SER A 8 -34.18 -17.40 -21.24
CA SER A 8 -33.87 -18.72 -21.84
C SER A 8 -34.25 -19.94 -20.98
N ALA A 9 -34.90 -19.76 -19.82
CA ALA A 9 -35.35 -20.87 -18.97
C ALA A 9 -36.70 -21.48 -19.39
N ALA A 10 -37.26 -21.10 -20.55
CA ALA A 10 -38.54 -21.58 -21.05
C ALA A 10 -38.38 -22.56 -22.23
N SER A 11 -37.52 -23.57 -22.13
CA SER A 11 -37.55 -24.73 -23.03
C SER A 11 -36.72 -25.92 -22.52
N ALA A 12 -37.11 -26.51 -21.39
CA ALA A 12 -36.69 -27.88 -21.03
C ALA A 12 -37.62 -28.47 -19.96
N LEU A 13 -38.91 -28.59 -20.29
CA LEU A 13 -39.86 -29.43 -19.55
C LEU A 13 -40.26 -30.58 -20.45
N CYS A 14 -39.70 -31.77 -20.25
CA CYS A 14 -40.15 -33.10 -20.64
C CYS A 14 -39.12 -34.12 -20.10
N GLY A 15 -39.42 -35.14 -19.30
CA GLY A 15 -40.66 -35.59 -18.68
C GLY A 15 -40.32 -36.74 -17.73
N PHE A 16 -40.90 -36.75 -16.54
CA PHE A 16 -41.02 -37.91 -15.66
C PHE A 16 -42.31 -37.76 -14.85
N PRO A 17 -43.17 -38.79 -14.76
CA PRO A 17 -44.36 -38.73 -13.92
C PRO A 17 -43.94 -39.03 -12.49
N ILE A 18 -44.07 -38.06 -11.59
CA ILE A 18 -43.98 -38.28 -10.14
C ILE A 18 -45.37 -38.04 -9.57
N GLU A 19 -45.87 -39.00 -8.80
CA GLU A 19 -47.23 -39.02 -8.24
C GLU A 19 -47.52 -37.79 -7.37
N ALA A 20 -48.68 -37.18 -7.61
CA ALA A 20 -49.13 -35.91 -7.03
C ALA A 20 -49.27 -35.88 -5.49
N GLY A 21 -49.10 -37.02 -4.81
CA GLY A 21 -49.23 -37.12 -3.35
C GLY A 21 -47.95 -36.81 -2.56
N LEU A 22 -46.76 -36.95 -3.15
CA LEU A 22 -45.49 -36.76 -2.42
C LEU A 22 -44.99 -35.30 -2.47
N LEU A 23 -45.41 -34.53 -3.47
CA LEU A 23 -44.99 -33.13 -3.61
C LEU A 23 -45.64 -32.25 -2.53
N LEU A 24 -46.90 -32.51 -2.16
CA LEU A 24 -47.65 -31.65 -1.24
C LEU A 24 -47.16 -31.74 0.21
N THR A 25 -46.72 -32.92 0.65
CA THR A 25 -46.22 -33.14 2.02
C THR A 25 -44.78 -32.63 2.21
N VAL A 26 -43.96 -32.66 1.15
CA VAL A 26 -42.62 -32.06 1.15
C VAL A 26 -42.71 -30.53 0.99
N LEU A 27 -43.65 -30.00 0.20
CA LEU A 27 -43.89 -28.55 0.12
C LEU A 27 -44.47 -27.94 1.41
N LEU A 28 -45.21 -28.71 2.22
CA LEU A 28 -45.79 -28.21 3.48
C LEU A 28 -44.84 -28.33 4.69
N PHE A 29 -43.78 -29.15 4.62
CA PHE A 29 -42.74 -29.23 5.67
C PHE A 29 -41.48 -28.39 5.36
N PHE A 30 -41.33 -27.90 4.12
CA PHE A 30 -40.30 -26.93 3.71
C PHE A 30 -40.85 -25.51 3.57
N LEU A 31 -41.80 -25.13 4.43
CA LEU A 31 -42.11 -23.74 4.72
C LEU A 31 -41.41 -23.31 6.02
N PRO A 32 -40.08 -23.09 6.04
CA PRO A 32 -39.58 -22.02 6.88
C PRO A 32 -40.12 -20.71 6.29
N LEU A 33 -40.69 -19.90 7.17
CA LEU A 33 -41.06 -18.51 6.97
C LEU A 33 -40.23 -17.85 5.85
N PHE A 34 -40.93 -17.46 4.79
CA PHE A 34 -40.38 -16.81 3.62
C PHE A 34 -39.53 -15.59 4.03
N SER A 35 -38.35 -15.52 3.40
CA SER A 35 -37.57 -14.33 3.08
C SER A 35 -38.21 -12.98 3.46
N THR A 36 -37.77 -12.37 4.56
CA THR A 36 -38.02 -10.93 4.81
C THR A 36 -36.94 -10.12 4.10
N VAL A 37 -36.82 -10.35 2.81
CA VAL A 37 -36.16 -9.42 1.90
C VAL A 37 -37.22 -8.40 1.55
N ALA A 38 -37.03 -7.17 2.00
CA ALA A 38 -37.70 -6.02 1.42
C ALA A 38 -36.83 -5.43 0.30
N GLU A 39 -36.17 -6.27 -0.51
CA GLU A 39 -35.91 -5.89 -1.90
C GLU A 39 -37.29 -5.79 -2.53
N THR A 40 -37.83 -4.57 -2.52
CA THR A 40 -38.95 -4.34 -3.39
C THR A 40 -38.42 -4.55 -4.81
N ASP A 41 -39.04 -5.46 -5.57
CA ASP A 41 -38.82 -5.61 -7.02
C ASP A 41 -39.13 -4.30 -7.79
N ALA A 42 -39.47 -3.22 -7.08
CA ALA A 42 -39.74 -1.92 -7.62
C ALA A 42 -38.45 -1.32 -8.21
N PRO A 43 -38.48 -0.90 -9.48
CA PRO A 43 -37.31 -0.37 -10.14
C PRO A 43 -36.90 0.98 -9.51
N TRP A 44 -35.61 1.25 -9.53
CA TRP A 44 -35.10 2.61 -9.38
C TRP A 44 -35.30 3.39 -10.68
N PHE A 45 -35.53 4.68 -10.56
CA PHE A 45 -35.64 5.60 -11.68
C PHE A 45 -34.55 6.66 -11.62
N PHE A 46 -34.06 7.09 -12.78
CA PHE A 46 -33.06 8.13 -12.96
C PHE A 46 -33.62 9.26 -13.84
N LEU A 47 -33.35 10.50 -13.45
CA LEU A 47 -33.72 11.72 -14.16
C LEU A 47 -32.48 12.61 -14.30
N PRO A 48 -31.93 12.78 -15.53
CA PRO A 48 -30.78 13.63 -15.76
C PRO A 48 -31.20 15.11 -15.74
N THR A 49 -30.62 15.92 -14.85
CA THR A 49 -30.91 17.37 -14.77
C THR A 49 -29.74 18.25 -15.22
N PHE A 50 -28.68 17.63 -15.75
CA PHE A 50 -27.54 18.31 -16.39
C PHE A 50 -26.88 19.31 -15.45
N LYS A 51 -26.73 20.58 -15.85
CA LYS A 51 -26.15 21.62 -14.99
C LYS A 51 -27.16 22.30 -14.09
N HIS A 52 -28.42 21.86 -14.10
CA HIS A 52 -29.52 22.52 -13.43
C HIS A 52 -29.84 21.84 -12.10
N GLN A 53 -29.80 22.64 -11.03
CA GLN A 53 -30.37 22.26 -9.75
C GLN A 53 -31.87 22.59 -9.77
N ILE A 54 -32.69 21.55 -9.91
CA ILE A 54 -34.14 21.70 -9.95
C ILE A 54 -34.68 21.46 -8.55
N THR A 55 -35.15 22.52 -7.90
CA THR A 55 -35.80 22.43 -6.58
C THR A 55 -37.25 21.97 -6.73
N GLY A 56 -37.75 21.26 -5.72
CA GLY A 56 -39.10 20.69 -5.68
C GLY A 56 -39.17 19.22 -6.04
N LEU A 57 -38.13 18.65 -6.66
CA LEU A 57 -38.05 17.22 -6.93
C LEU A 57 -37.96 16.36 -5.67
N GLN A 58 -37.53 16.93 -4.54
CA GLN A 58 -37.58 16.25 -3.25
C GLN A 58 -39.02 16.00 -2.75
N GLN A 59 -40.02 16.73 -3.26
CA GLN A 59 -41.44 16.65 -2.85
C GLN A 59 -42.31 15.82 -3.83
N ILE A 60 -41.71 15.08 -4.75
CA ILE A 60 -42.45 14.26 -5.73
C ILE A 60 -43.19 13.12 -5.04
N THR A 61 -44.30 12.69 -5.63
CA THR A 61 -45.10 11.59 -5.12
C THR A 61 -44.91 10.33 -5.95
N ALA A 62 -45.33 9.18 -5.41
CA ALA A 62 -45.26 7.90 -6.12
C ALA A 62 -45.93 7.93 -7.51
N LYS A 63 -46.98 8.75 -7.69
CA LYS A 63 -47.69 8.91 -8.97
C LYS A 63 -46.88 9.63 -10.04
N ASP A 64 -45.87 10.40 -9.64
CA ASP A 64 -45.02 11.18 -10.55
C ASP A 64 -43.81 10.36 -11.05
N ILE A 65 -43.61 9.14 -10.53
CA ILE A 65 -42.43 8.31 -10.78
C ILE A 65 -42.86 7.10 -11.61
N THR A 66 -42.69 7.20 -12.92
CA THR A 66 -42.90 6.09 -13.87
C THR A 66 -41.99 6.29 -15.07
N ALA A 67 -41.47 5.20 -15.67
CA ALA A 67 -40.59 5.29 -16.82
C ALA A 67 -41.25 6.07 -17.97
N GLY A 68 -40.54 7.06 -18.50
CA GLY A 68 -41.00 7.97 -19.55
C GLY A 68 -41.83 9.17 -19.07
N ALA A 69 -42.20 9.24 -17.79
CA ALA A 69 -42.99 10.35 -17.26
C ALA A 69 -42.15 11.61 -17.05
N THR A 70 -42.77 12.78 -17.28
CA THR A 70 -42.23 14.10 -16.93
C THR A 70 -42.98 14.62 -15.70
N PRO A 71 -42.34 14.72 -14.52
CA PRO A 71 -42.98 15.30 -13.34
C PRO A 71 -43.50 16.72 -13.59
N PHE A 72 -44.56 17.12 -12.88
CA PHE A 72 -45.08 18.49 -13.00
C PHE A 72 -44.01 19.55 -12.70
N VAL A 73 -43.13 19.29 -11.72
CA VAL A 73 -41.98 20.15 -11.37
C VAL A 73 -41.07 20.37 -12.58
N ILE A 74 -40.80 19.32 -13.36
CA ILE A 74 -40.00 19.41 -14.58
C ILE A 74 -40.73 20.18 -15.68
N SER A 75 -42.03 19.92 -15.87
CA SER A 75 -42.84 20.66 -16.84
C SER A 75 -42.82 22.17 -16.54
N ALA A 76 -42.92 22.54 -15.26
CA ALA A 76 -42.83 23.92 -14.81
C ALA A 76 -41.42 24.51 -14.97
N PHE A 77 -40.36 23.72 -14.78
CA PHE A 77 -38.98 24.12 -15.03
C PHE A 77 -38.74 24.38 -16.52
N VAL A 78 -39.10 23.42 -17.39
CA VAL A 78 -38.96 23.54 -18.85
C VAL A 78 -39.67 24.78 -19.40
N ALA A 79 -40.87 25.09 -18.90
CA ALA A 79 -41.61 26.28 -19.32
C ALA A 79 -40.90 27.61 -18.95
N ARG A 80 -40.02 27.59 -17.94
CA ARG A 80 -39.29 28.76 -17.43
C ARG A 80 -37.85 28.84 -17.92
N THR A 81 -37.38 27.85 -18.67
CA THR A 81 -36.00 27.72 -19.15
C THR A 81 -36.00 27.57 -20.68
N PRO A 82 -36.31 28.64 -21.42
CA PRO A 82 -36.43 28.60 -22.89
C PRO A 82 -35.13 28.25 -23.63
N GLU A 83 -33.98 28.38 -22.96
CA GLU A 83 -32.64 28.07 -23.50
C GLU A 83 -32.35 26.56 -23.62
N LEU A 84 -33.18 25.69 -23.04
CA LEU A 84 -33.04 24.24 -23.20
C LEU A 84 -33.21 23.84 -24.66
N THR A 85 -32.27 23.06 -25.17
CA THR A 85 -32.39 22.43 -26.50
C THR A 85 -33.51 21.39 -26.49
N ASP A 86 -34.11 21.12 -27.65
CA ASP A 86 -35.14 20.07 -27.75
C ASP A 86 -34.60 18.69 -27.37
N LYS A 87 -33.30 18.47 -27.55
CA LYS A 87 -32.61 17.26 -27.07
C LYS A 87 -32.61 17.18 -25.54
N GLU A 88 -32.32 18.27 -24.83
CA GLU A 88 -32.35 18.31 -23.36
C GLU A 88 -33.78 18.15 -22.82
N LYS A 89 -34.76 18.82 -23.44
CA LYS A 89 -36.18 18.67 -23.08
C LYS A 89 -36.63 17.21 -23.15
N ASN A 90 -36.24 16.49 -24.22
CA ASN A 90 -36.59 15.08 -24.41
C ASN A 90 -35.87 14.12 -23.43
N LEU A 91 -34.81 14.58 -22.78
CA LEU A 91 -34.05 13.78 -21.80
C LEU A 91 -34.54 14.00 -20.36
N LEU A 92 -35.27 15.09 -20.08
CA LEU A 92 -35.88 15.41 -18.77
C LEU A 92 -37.12 14.56 -18.47
N VAL A 93 -36.96 13.24 -18.47
CA VAL A 93 -37.97 12.24 -18.15
C VAL A 93 -37.38 11.18 -17.21
N TRP A 94 -38.21 10.58 -16.36
CA TRP A 94 -37.78 9.42 -15.57
C TRP A 94 -37.43 8.23 -16.46
N ARG A 95 -36.34 7.55 -16.16
CA ARG A 95 -35.86 6.37 -16.88
C ARG A 95 -35.61 5.27 -15.87
N ALA A 96 -35.91 4.01 -16.19
CA ALA A 96 -35.49 2.90 -15.34
C ALA A 96 -33.96 2.91 -15.20
N ALA A 97 -33.47 2.88 -13.97
CA ALA A 97 -32.06 2.85 -13.66
C ALA A 97 -31.60 1.40 -13.47
N THR A 98 -30.50 1.04 -14.12
CA THR A 98 -29.78 -0.22 -13.87
C THR A 98 -28.45 0.08 -13.23
N PHE A 99 -27.98 -0.79 -12.33
CA PHE A 99 -26.71 -0.61 -11.60
C PHE A 99 -25.69 -1.71 -11.94
N PRO A 100 -24.37 -1.42 -11.94
CA PRO A 100 -23.72 -0.11 -11.76
C PRO A 100 -24.16 0.90 -12.84
N HIS A 101 -24.43 2.15 -12.47
CA HIS A 101 -25.18 3.06 -13.34
C HIS A 101 -24.34 3.59 -14.51
N GLN A 102 -24.53 3.01 -15.70
CA GLN A 102 -23.75 3.38 -16.89
C GLN A 102 -24.32 4.55 -17.68
N ASP A 103 -25.57 4.94 -17.42
CA ASP A 103 -26.27 5.93 -18.24
C ASP A 103 -25.99 7.37 -17.80
N PHE A 104 -25.46 7.57 -16.59
CA PHE A 104 -25.09 8.87 -16.06
C PHE A 104 -24.17 9.65 -17.01
N VAL A 105 -22.99 9.08 -17.34
CA VAL A 105 -22.01 9.69 -18.26
C VAL A 105 -22.49 9.69 -19.72
N LYS A 106 -23.31 8.71 -20.12
CA LYS A 106 -23.81 8.63 -21.51
C LYS A 106 -24.82 9.73 -21.81
N LEU A 107 -25.66 10.06 -20.84
CA LEU A 107 -26.78 10.99 -21.01
C LEU A 107 -26.39 12.43 -20.67
N MET A 108 -25.40 12.64 -19.82
CA MET A 108 -25.06 13.98 -19.30
C MET A 108 -23.66 14.45 -19.73
N PRO A 109 -23.42 15.78 -19.75
CA PRO A 109 -22.09 16.34 -19.92
C PRO A 109 -21.11 15.81 -18.87
N LYS A 110 -19.81 15.86 -19.20
CA LYS A 110 -18.77 15.23 -18.36
C LYS A 110 -18.53 15.88 -17.00
N ASN A 111 -18.86 17.17 -16.83
CA ASN A 111 -18.42 17.94 -15.67
C ASN A 111 -19.56 18.77 -15.06
N ASN A 112 -19.58 18.83 -13.73
CA ASN A 112 -20.51 19.61 -12.90
C ASN A 112 -21.97 19.37 -13.26
N VAL A 113 -22.40 18.12 -13.12
CA VAL A 113 -23.76 17.68 -13.47
C VAL A 113 -24.53 17.16 -12.27
N PHE A 114 -25.85 17.25 -12.38
CA PHE A 114 -26.84 16.83 -11.40
C PHE A 114 -27.74 15.76 -12.01
N GLY A 115 -28.14 14.82 -11.16
CA GLY A 115 -29.12 13.81 -11.49
C GLY A 115 -29.95 13.46 -10.27
N TRP A 116 -31.18 13.03 -10.52
CA TRP A 116 -32.08 12.56 -9.47
C TRP A 116 -32.33 11.07 -9.64
N TYR A 117 -32.30 10.36 -8.51
CA TYR A 117 -32.76 8.99 -8.42
C TYR A 117 -34.03 8.94 -7.59
N ALA A 118 -34.96 8.08 -7.98
CA ALA A 118 -36.17 7.87 -7.20
C ALA A 118 -36.53 6.38 -7.10
N HIS A 119 -37.09 6.00 -5.96
CA HIS A 119 -37.58 4.65 -5.71
C HIS A 119 -38.86 4.71 -4.87
N VAL A 120 -39.84 3.90 -5.24
CA VAL A 120 -41.15 3.85 -4.57
C VAL A 120 -41.30 2.49 -3.90
N PHE A 121 -41.66 2.49 -2.62
CA PHE A 121 -41.84 1.27 -1.85
C PHE A 121 -43.02 1.37 -0.88
N ASP A 122 -43.62 0.22 -0.58
CA ASP A 122 -44.59 0.04 0.49
C ASP A 122 -43.88 -0.52 1.73
N GLN A 123 -44.33 -0.18 2.94
CA GLN A 123 -43.70 -0.68 4.16
C GLN A 123 -43.98 -2.17 4.33
N PRO A 124 -42.95 -3.02 4.49
CA PRO A 124 -43.15 -4.43 4.79
C PRO A 124 -43.84 -4.61 6.16
N PRO A 125 -44.92 -5.40 6.27
CA PRO A 125 -45.65 -5.58 7.52
C PRO A 125 -44.79 -6.06 8.71
N GLU A 126 -43.84 -6.93 8.45
CA GLU A 126 -42.85 -7.46 9.39
C GLU A 126 -41.89 -6.40 9.96
N LEU A 127 -41.74 -5.25 9.27
CA LEU A 127 -40.88 -4.14 9.68
C LEU A 127 -41.67 -2.97 10.28
N LEU A 128 -42.94 -3.19 10.61
CA LEU A 128 -43.80 -2.16 11.17
C LEU A 128 -43.25 -1.66 12.52
N GLY A 129 -43.01 -0.35 12.59
CA GLY A 129 -42.50 0.32 13.80
C GLY A 129 -40.99 0.19 14.01
N PHE A 130 -40.24 -0.31 13.02
CA PHE A 130 -38.80 -0.27 13.02
C PHE A 130 -38.27 0.85 12.14
N ASP A 131 -37.15 1.42 12.57
CA ASP A 131 -36.31 2.20 11.67
C ASP A 131 -35.76 1.28 10.57
N LEU A 132 -35.43 1.86 9.41
CA LEU A 132 -34.77 1.15 8.32
C LEU A 132 -33.39 1.75 8.05
N LEU A 133 -32.53 0.98 7.37
CA LEU A 133 -31.29 1.50 6.80
C LEU A 133 -31.39 1.51 5.28
N LEU A 134 -31.21 2.68 4.70
CA LEU A 134 -31.04 2.85 3.28
C LEU A 134 -29.55 2.77 2.94
N ASP A 135 -29.18 1.76 2.18
CA ASP A 135 -27.82 1.51 1.71
C ASP A 135 -27.74 1.86 0.23
N LEU A 136 -27.22 3.06 -0.08
CA LEU A 136 -27.04 3.47 -1.47
C LEU A 136 -25.66 3.07 -2.03
N GLY A 137 -24.83 2.40 -1.23
CA GLY A 137 -23.44 2.13 -1.58
C GLY A 137 -22.65 3.41 -1.89
N VAL A 138 -21.74 3.33 -2.86
CA VAL A 138 -20.92 4.46 -3.30
C VAL A 138 -21.66 5.31 -4.35
N ILE A 139 -21.66 6.63 -4.15
CA ILE A 139 -22.17 7.62 -5.11
C ILE A 139 -21.04 8.59 -5.50
N ASP A 140 -20.79 8.73 -6.80
CA ASP A 140 -19.84 9.68 -7.37
C ASP A 140 -20.60 10.97 -7.79
N ASP A 141 -20.42 12.13 -7.16
CA ASP A 141 -19.50 12.49 -6.08
C ASP A 141 -20.20 12.67 -4.73
N SER A 142 -21.39 13.30 -4.70
CA SER A 142 -22.11 13.62 -3.47
C SER A 142 -23.61 13.55 -3.65
N ASP A 143 -24.33 13.41 -2.53
CA ASP A 143 -25.77 13.28 -2.55
C ASP A 143 -26.47 13.92 -1.35
N GLU A 144 -27.74 14.26 -1.57
CA GLU A 144 -28.75 14.55 -0.54
C GLU A 144 -29.95 13.65 -0.79
N THR A 145 -30.33 12.85 0.21
CA THR A 145 -31.37 11.83 0.07
C THR A 145 -32.55 12.11 1.00
N PHE A 146 -33.75 12.00 0.44
CA PHE A 146 -35.02 12.36 1.06
C PHE A 146 -35.98 11.16 1.07
N LEU A 147 -36.78 11.04 2.12
CA LEU A 147 -37.97 10.19 2.18
C LEU A 147 -39.21 11.08 2.32
N ASN A 148 -40.17 10.93 1.40
CA ASN A 148 -41.44 11.66 1.44
C ASN A 148 -41.26 13.18 1.62
N GLY A 149 -40.22 13.76 1.01
CA GLY A 149 -39.88 15.19 1.15
C GLY A 149 -39.04 15.57 2.37
N THR A 150 -38.78 14.66 3.29
CA THR A 150 -37.94 14.88 4.48
C THR A 150 -36.52 14.41 4.23
N LEU A 151 -35.52 15.25 4.49
CA LEU A 151 -34.10 14.88 4.34
C LEU A 151 -33.75 13.80 5.37
N ILE A 152 -33.29 12.63 4.90
CA ILE A 152 -32.88 11.51 5.76
C ILE A 152 -31.36 11.34 5.83
N GLY A 153 -30.63 11.88 4.85
CA GLY A 153 -29.18 11.75 4.80
C GLY A 153 -28.52 12.61 3.74
N LYS A 154 -27.23 12.86 3.92
CA LYS A 154 -26.38 13.63 3.00
C LYS A 154 -24.93 13.19 3.18
N THR A 155 -24.22 13.03 2.07
CA THR A 155 -22.78 12.71 2.06
C THR A 155 -22.09 13.59 1.02
N GLY A 156 -21.08 14.35 1.47
CA GLY A 156 -20.48 15.45 0.67
C GLY A 156 -21.33 16.74 0.71
N SER A 157 -21.16 17.59 -0.31
CA SER A 157 -21.96 18.80 -0.51
C SER A 157 -22.43 18.91 -1.95
N VAL A 158 -23.73 19.13 -2.12
CA VAL A 158 -24.39 19.28 -3.42
C VAL A 158 -24.69 20.78 -3.65
N PRO A 159 -23.93 21.52 -4.48
CA PRO A 159 -22.69 21.14 -5.15
C PRO A 159 -21.44 21.50 -4.34
N GLY A 160 -20.28 21.04 -4.79
CA GLY A 160 -18.98 21.59 -4.36
C GLY A 160 -18.26 20.84 -3.24
N GLY A 161 -18.79 19.70 -2.77
CA GLY A 161 -18.08 18.81 -1.84
C GLY A 161 -18.19 17.38 -2.31
N SER A 162 -17.08 16.79 -2.74
CA SER A 162 -17.06 15.40 -3.20
C SER A 162 -16.91 14.43 -2.02
N ALA A 163 -17.55 13.27 -2.16
CA ALA A 163 -17.43 12.11 -1.29
C ALA A 163 -17.55 10.80 -2.10
N TRP A 164 -16.98 10.77 -3.32
CA TRP A 164 -17.12 9.68 -4.29
C TRP A 164 -16.67 8.31 -3.79
N ASN A 165 -15.97 8.21 -2.65
CA ASN A 165 -15.38 6.99 -2.11
C ASN A 165 -15.98 6.56 -0.76
N THR A 166 -17.09 7.15 -0.34
CA THR A 166 -17.72 6.87 0.96
C THR A 166 -19.02 6.12 0.77
N ASP A 167 -19.24 5.00 1.45
CA ASP A 167 -20.55 4.32 1.39
C ASP A 167 -21.65 5.19 2.03
N ARG A 168 -22.85 5.15 1.45
CA ARG A 168 -24.04 5.85 1.95
C ARG A 168 -24.91 4.88 2.71
N LEU A 169 -25.00 5.08 4.02
CA LEU A 169 -25.88 4.33 4.91
C LEU A 169 -26.70 5.32 5.74
N TYR A 170 -27.97 5.51 5.37
CA TYR A 170 -28.85 6.47 6.00
C TYR A 170 -29.94 5.80 6.83
N ARG A 171 -30.10 6.27 8.07
CA ARG A 171 -31.20 5.85 8.94
C ARG A 171 -32.49 6.48 8.45
N ILE A 172 -33.52 5.66 8.31
CA ILE A 172 -34.90 6.07 8.08
C ILE A 172 -35.67 5.83 9.38
N PRO A 173 -36.04 6.88 10.13
CA PRO A 173 -36.89 6.73 11.31
C PRO A 173 -38.25 6.13 10.96
N ALA A 174 -38.75 5.21 11.81
CA ALA A 174 -40.02 4.52 11.63
C ALA A 174 -41.20 5.48 11.43
N GLU A 175 -41.18 6.63 12.11
CA GLU A 175 -42.23 7.65 12.07
C GLU A 175 -42.33 8.39 10.73
N LEU A 176 -41.29 8.34 9.88
CA LEU A 176 -41.31 8.92 8.53
C LEU A 176 -41.87 7.97 7.47
N ILE A 177 -42.00 6.68 7.82
CA ILE A 177 -42.46 5.62 6.92
C ILE A 177 -43.97 5.52 7.02
N THR A 178 -44.62 5.55 5.85
CA THR A 178 -46.06 5.31 5.71
C THR A 178 -46.32 3.87 5.27
N GLU A 179 -47.54 3.36 5.45
CA GLU A 179 -47.86 1.98 5.04
C GLU A 179 -47.65 1.76 3.53
N LYS A 180 -47.98 2.77 2.70
CA LYS A 180 -47.93 2.67 1.23
C LYS A 180 -47.45 3.96 0.56
N GLY A 181 -46.79 3.79 -0.58
CA GLY A 181 -46.43 4.90 -1.48
C GLY A 181 -45.30 5.77 -0.95
N ASN A 182 -44.37 5.21 -0.18
CA ASN A 182 -43.18 5.93 0.25
C ASN A 182 -42.28 6.22 -0.95
N VAL A 183 -41.71 7.43 -0.97
CA VAL A 183 -40.83 7.88 -2.04
C VAL A 183 -39.46 8.21 -1.48
N LEU A 184 -38.46 7.46 -1.92
CA LEU A 184 -37.05 7.84 -1.79
C LEU A 184 -36.66 8.68 -3.00
N ALA A 185 -36.07 9.83 -2.75
CA ALA A 185 -35.52 10.71 -3.77
C ALA A 185 -34.08 11.09 -3.39
N SER A 186 -33.11 10.78 -4.24
CA SER A 186 -31.69 11.11 -4.03
C SER A 186 -31.22 12.10 -5.10
N HIS A 187 -30.78 13.27 -4.65
CA HIS A 187 -30.22 14.32 -5.49
C HIS A 187 -28.70 14.17 -5.53
N VAL A 188 -28.16 13.81 -6.68
CA VAL A 188 -26.74 13.51 -6.86
C VAL A 188 -26.06 14.61 -7.66
N TRP A 189 -24.87 15.01 -7.21
CA TRP A 189 -23.96 15.88 -7.96
C TRP A 189 -22.66 15.15 -8.28
N SER A 190 -22.16 15.35 -9.49
CA SER A 190 -20.86 14.86 -9.93
C SER A 190 -20.07 15.98 -10.57
N GLN A 191 -18.85 16.17 -10.09
CA GLN A 191 -17.92 17.18 -10.57
C GLN A 191 -17.27 16.74 -11.90
N TRP A 192 -16.85 15.47 -11.98
CA TRP A 192 -16.28 14.79 -13.17
C TRP A 192 -16.25 13.28 -12.92
N GLY A 193 -16.05 12.45 -13.95
CA GLY A 193 -15.84 11.01 -13.77
C GLY A 193 -17.01 10.13 -14.22
N LEU A 194 -17.24 9.03 -13.50
CA LEU A 194 -18.32 8.08 -13.80
C LEU A 194 -19.67 8.62 -13.33
N GLY A 195 -19.69 9.30 -12.19
CA GLY A 195 -20.88 9.92 -11.64
C GLY A 195 -22.03 8.95 -11.30
N GLY A 196 -22.97 9.41 -10.49
CA GLY A 196 -24.16 8.63 -10.15
C GLY A 196 -23.89 7.53 -9.11
N ILE A 197 -24.87 6.64 -8.93
CA ILE A 197 -24.76 5.52 -7.99
C ILE A 197 -23.95 4.40 -8.65
N VAL A 198 -22.80 4.07 -8.06
CA VAL A 198 -21.79 3.18 -8.65
C VAL A 198 -22.07 1.71 -8.30
N GLY A 199 -22.81 1.43 -7.23
CA GLY A 199 -23.31 0.09 -6.86
C GLY A 199 -24.83 -0.03 -6.93
N PRO A 200 -25.41 -1.23 -6.78
CA PRO A 200 -26.86 -1.38 -6.61
C PRO A 200 -27.28 -0.82 -5.24
N PRO A 201 -28.16 0.20 -5.19
CA PRO A 201 -28.75 0.64 -3.93
C PRO A 201 -29.70 -0.44 -3.41
N VAL A 202 -29.62 -0.73 -2.12
CA VAL A 202 -30.43 -1.73 -1.43
C VAL A 202 -31.13 -1.06 -0.27
N LEU A 203 -32.45 -1.20 -0.20
CA LEU A 203 -33.17 -0.89 1.03
C LEU A 203 -33.07 -2.11 1.94
N LYS A 204 -32.35 -1.99 3.06
CA LYS A 204 -32.15 -3.10 3.99
C LYS A 204 -33.04 -2.94 5.20
N ALA A 205 -33.73 -4.01 5.55
CA ALA A 205 -34.35 -4.15 6.85
C ALA A 205 -33.26 -4.15 7.93
N ALA A 206 -33.21 -3.12 8.77
CA ALA A 206 -32.20 -3.03 9.80
C ALA A 206 -32.74 -2.42 11.08
N LEU A 207 -32.55 -3.12 12.19
CA LEU A 207 -32.82 -2.57 13.51
C LEU A 207 -31.69 -1.59 13.88
N VAL A 208 -32.03 -0.31 13.92
CA VAL A 208 -31.20 0.73 14.56
C VAL A 208 -31.90 1.13 15.86
N PRO A 209 -31.33 0.84 17.05
CA PRO A 209 -32.04 1.12 18.29
C PRO A 209 -32.24 2.64 18.47
N PRO A 210 -33.48 3.13 18.59
CA PRO A 210 -33.75 4.57 18.58
C PRO A 210 -33.18 5.30 19.81
N ASP A 211 -32.98 4.57 20.91
CA ASP A 211 -32.42 5.07 22.17
C ASP A 211 -30.91 4.82 22.33
N ALA A 212 -30.20 4.33 21.29
CA ALA A 212 -28.77 4.05 21.38
C ALA A 212 -27.99 5.36 21.65
N GLN A 213 -27.69 5.61 22.92
CA GLN A 213 -26.77 6.67 23.32
C GLN A 213 -25.36 6.12 23.23
N TRP A 214 -24.64 6.57 22.20
CA TRP A 214 -23.24 6.23 22.04
C TRP A 214 -22.40 7.10 22.96
N GLU A 215 -21.41 6.47 23.58
CA GLU A 215 -20.36 7.13 24.33
C GLU A 215 -19.02 6.78 23.70
N LEU A 216 -18.07 7.71 23.73
CA LEU A 216 -16.71 7.48 23.29
C LEU A 216 -15.71 7.81 24.41
N ALA A 217 -14.68 6.99 24.50
CA ALA A 217 -13.48 7.23 25.29
C ALA A 217 -12.30 7.41 24.35
N PHE A 218 -11.47 8.41 24.65
CA PHE A 218 -10.38 8.82 23.77
C PHE A 218 -9.18 9.34 24.57
N ILE A 219 -7.96 9.01 24.15
CA ILE A 219 -6.71 9.32 24.86
C ILE A 219 -5.90 10.39 24.10
N LYS A 220 -6.47 11.58 23.97
CA LYS A 220 -5.70 12.82 23.77
C LYS A 220 -6.38 13.88 24.62
N ASP A 221 -6.03 13.90 25.89
CA ASP A 221 -6.25 15.06 26.75
C ASP A 221 -5.08 16.02 26.52
N GLU A 222 -5.33 17.34 26.47
CA GLU A 222 -4.29 18.38 26.49
C GLU A 222 -3.40 18.29 27.74
N LYS A 223 -3.88 17.62 28.80
CA LYS A 223 -3.17 17.40 30.07
C LYS A 223 -2.51 16.02 30.20
N ALA A 224 -2.77 15.08 29.31
CA ALA A 224 -2.16 13.74 29.38
C ALA A 224 -0.82 13.73 28.65
N PRO A 225 0.23 13.06 29.17
CA PRO A 225 1.50 12.92 28.47
C PRO A 225 1.31 12.10 27.18
N THR A 226 1.19 12.80 26.05
CA THR A 226 0.86 12.24 24.72
C THR A 226 2.01 11.47 24.05
N ALA A 227 3.19 11.41 24.68
CA ALA A 227 4.34 10.70 24.15
C ALA A 227 4.18 9.18 24.33
N GLY A 228 3.73 8.49 23.28
CA GLY A 228 3.72 7.02 23.21
C GLY A 228 2.36 6.33 23.41
N LEU A 229 1.33 7.04 23.89
CA LEU A 229 -0.03 6.50 24.12
C LEU A 229 -0.88 6.36 22.83
N ASN A 230 -0.42 6.91 21.70
CA ASN A 230 -1.13 6.94 20.43
C ASN A 230 -0.94 5.67 19.57
N ARG A 231 -0.35 4.60 20.11
CA ARG A 231 0.00 3.38 19.36
C ARG A 231 -0.26 2.13 20.20
N VAL A 232 -1.54 1.81 20.38
CA VAL A 232 -1.94 0.48 20.88
C VAL A 232 -1.58 -0.59 19.86
N LYS A 233 -1.16 -1.76 20.32
CA LYS A 233 -0.79 -2.89 19.46
C LYS A 233 -1.93 -3.91 19.32
N SER A 234 -2.99 -3.76 20.12
CA SER A 234 -4.15 -4.64 20.13
C SER A 234 -5.42 -3.91 20.57
N ALA A 235 -6.57 -4.56 20.37
CA ALA A 235 -7.84 -4.10 20.94
C ALA A 235 -7.82 -4.17 22.47
N ASP A 236 -7.19 -5.18 23.06
CA ASP A 236 -7.10 -5.34 24.52
C ASP A 236 -6.29 -4.21 25.16
N ASP A 237 -5.19 -3.78 24.52
CA ASP A 237 -4.42 -2.62 24.97
C ASP A 237 -5.29 -1.35 25.00
N ALA A 238 -6.11 -1.16 23.96
CA ALA A 238 -7.03 -0.03 23.87
C ALA A 238 -8.10 -0.07 24.96
N LEU A 239 -8.72 -1.24 25.17
CA LEU A 239 -9.74 -1.45 26.19
C LEU A 239 -9.17 -1.27 27.60
N ALA A 240 -7.97 -1.79 27.88
CA ALA A 240 -7.31 -1.65 29.18
C ALA A 240 -7.10 -0.17 29.56
N LEU A 241 -6.74 0.67 28.58
CA LEU A 241 -6.57 2.10 28.81
C LEU A 241 -7.89 2.85 28.98
N CYS A 242 -8.98 2.39 28.37
CA CYS A 242 -10.30 3.06 28.43
C CYS A 242 -11.21 2.58 29.59
N PHE A 243 -10.89 1.44 30.20
CA PHE A 243 -11.66 0.86 31.32
C PHE A 243 -10.84 0.72 32.62
N GLY A 244 -9.57 1.13 32.64
CA GLY A 244 -8.69 1.09 33.82
C GLY A 244 -8.88 2.25 34.82
N GLU A 245 -8.12 2.24 35.92
CA GLU A 245 -8.22 3.25 36.99
C GLU A 245 -7.86 4.68 36.53
N THR A 246 -7.05 4.81 35.48
CA THR A 246 -6.66 6.08 34.85
C THR A 246 -7.44 6.37 33.57
N ALA A 247 -8.61 5.74 33.38
CA ALA A 247 -9.41 5.86 32.18
C ALA A 247 -9.82 7.30 31.86
N PRO A 248 -9.85 7.69 30.56
CA PRO A 248 -10.40 8.97 30.14
C PRO A 248 -11.90 9.05 30.47
N ALA A 249 -12.40 10.27 30.66
CA ALA A 249 -13.83 10.48 30.82
C ALA A 249 -14.58 10.09 29.54
N TRP A 250 -15.65 9.31 29.69
CA TRP A 250 -16.55 8.96 28.61
C TRP A 250 -17.38 10.17 28.20
N GLN A 251 -17.45 10.43 26.90
CA GLN A 251 -18.15 11.57 26.31
C GLN A 251 -19.29 11.07 25.43
N LYS A 252 -20.40 11.81 25.36
CA LYS A 252 -21.48 11.47 24.43
C LYS A 252 -20.99 11.60 22.99
N ALA A 253 -21.29 10.59 22.18
CA ALA A 253 -20.97 10.53 20.75
C ALA A 253 -22.26 10.53 19.94
N ALA A 254 -22.41 11.47 19.01
CA ALA A 254 -23.50 11.42 18.04
C ALA A 254 -23.08 10.54 16.86
N MET A 255 -23.99 9.69 16.37
CA MET A 255 -23.79 8.88 15.15
C MET A 255 -24.56 9.50 13.97
N PRO A 256 -23.99 9.51 12.76
CA PRO A 256 -22.63 9.10 12.43
C PRO A 256 -21.58 10.04 13.04
N TRP A 257 -20.46 9.48 13.47
CA TRP A 257 -19.36 10.25 14.04
C TRP A 257 -18.29 10.49 12.99
N ALA A 258 -18.26 11.72 12.45
CA ALA A 258 -17.39 12.15 11.35
C ALA A 258 -15.88 12.25 11.70
N GLY A 259 -15.52 11.95 12.95
CA GLY A 259 -14.17 11.70 13.43
C GLY A 259 -13.06 12.73 13.18
N TRP A 260 -11.82 12.23 13.11
CA TRP A 260 -10.56 13.00 13.24
C TRP A 260 -10.08 13.68 11.95
N MET A 261 -10.99 14.03 11.04
CA MET A 261 -10.68 14.49 9.66
C MET A 261 -9.62 15.61 9.57
N TYR A 262 -9.42 16.40 10.64
CA TYR A 262 -8.48 17.53 10.68
C TYR A 262 -7.28 17.35 11.64
N TRP A 263 -6.99 16.13 12.09
CA TRP A 263 -5.99 15.91 13.13
C TRP A 263 -4.58 15.73 12.55
N PRO A 264 -3.56 16.42 13.11
CA PRO A 264 -2.21 16.47 12.53
C PRO A 264 -1.35 15.24 12.81
N ASP A 265 -1.75 14.37 13.75
CA ASP A 265 -0.98 13.17 14.12
C ASP A 265 -1.52 11.94 13.37
N ASP A 266 -0.61 11.06 12.98
CA ASP A 266 -0.91 9.89 12.15
C ASP A 266 -1.81 8.89 12.91
N ALA A 267 -1.34 8.31 14.01
CA ALA A 267 -2.01 7.18 14.67
C ALA A 267 -2.83 7.55 15.91
N HIS A 268 -4.05 7.04 16.01
CA HIS A 268 -4.98 7.21 17.14
C HIS A 268 -5.91 6.01 17.30
N PHE A 269 -6.55 5.89 18.46
CA PHE A 269 -7.68 5.00 18.65
C PHE A 269 -8.77 5.68 19.47
N ALA A 270 -10.01 5.23 19.29
CA ALA A 270 -11.15 5.57 20.12
C ALA A 270 -11.90 4.28 20.46
N VAL A 271 -12.48 4.26 21.65
CA VAL A 271 -13.39 3.18 22.06
C VAL A 271 -14.79 3.77 22.15
N PHE A 272 -15.69 3.23 21.35
CA PHE A 272 -17.10 3.55 21.37
C PHE A 272 -17.85 2.49 22.15
N ARG A 273 -18.89 2.87 22.87
CA ARG A 273 -19.81 1.93 23.50
C ARG A 273 -21.24 2.42 23.45
N THR A 274 -22.18 1.49 23.46
CA THR A 274 -23.60 1.77 23.64
C THR A 274 -24.34 0.56 24.24
N THR A 275 -25.57 0.78 24.67
CA THR A 275 -26.49 -0.30 25.08
C THR A 275 -27.58 -0.44 24.03
N LEU A 276 -27.69 -1.61 23.44
CA LEU A 276 -28.71 -1.99 22.47
C LEU A 276 -29.85 -2.69 23.22
N ASN A 277 -31.06 -2.14 23.09
CA ASN A 277 -32.27 -2.75 23.59
C ASN A 277 -33.01 -3.39 22.41
N LEU A 278 -33.21 -4.70 22.49
CA LEU A 278 -34.00 -5.42 21.48
C LEU A 278 -35.50 -5.12 21.68
N PRO A 279 -36.32 -5.20 20.62
CA PRO A 279 -37.76 -4.98 20.70
C PRO A 279 -38.42 -5.90 21.73
N LYS A 280 -39.42 -5.38 22.46
CA LYS A 280 -40.09 -6.11 23.55
C LYS A 280 -41.24 -7.01 23.08
N LYS A 281 -41.73 -6.84 21.85
CA LYS A 281 -42.85 -7.64 21.33
C LYS A 281 -42.34 -9.01 20.87
N SER A 282 -43.06 -10.07 21.22
CA SER A 282 -42.63 -11.46 21.00
C SER A 282 -42.50 -11.85 19.52
N ASP A 283 -43.35 -11.27 18.66
CA ASP A 283 -43.29 -11.45 17.20
C ASP A 283 -42.01 -10.84 16.60
N GLN A 284 -41.64 -9.65 17.06
CA GLN A 284 -40.44 -8.94 16.65
C GLN A 284 -39.14 -9.57 17.20
N THR A 285 -39.19 -10.18 18.39
CA THR A 285 -38.02 -10.88 18.94
C THR A 285 -37.63 -12.13 18.17
N ALA A 286 -38.53 -12.68 17.34
CA ALA A 286 -38.30 -13.92 16.59
C ALA A 286 -37.05 -13.88 15.70
N HIS A 287 -36.74 -12.72 15.12
CA HIS A 287 -35.57 -12.52 14.26
C HIS A 287 -34.24 -12.73 14.99
N PHE A 288 -34.19 -12.48 16.30
CA PHE A 288 -32.96 -12.61 17.11
C PHE A 288 -32.76 -14.04 17.66
N HIS A 289 -33.70 -14.95 17.41
CA HIS A 289 -33.51 -16.39 17.63
C HIS A 289 -32.75 -17.07 16.48
N SER A 290 -32.40 -16.33 15.42
CA SER A 290 -31.50 -16.75 14.35
C SER A 290 -30.28 -15.82 14.28
N PRO A 291 -29.18 -16.24 13.63
CA PRO A 291 -28.04 -15.36 13.39
C PRO A 291 -28.43 -14.12 12.58
N VAL A 292 -27.87 -12.96 12.95
CA VAL A 292 -28.10 -11.66 12.33
C VAL A 292 -26.77 -10.98 12.02
N VAL A 293 -26.75 -9.97 11.15
CA VAL A 293 -25.50 -9.26 10.81
C VAL A 293 -25.52 -7.87 11.44
N LEU A 294 -24.52 -7.55 12.26
CA LEU A 294 -24.22 -6.19 12.69
C LEU A 294 -23.41 -5.50 11.59
N ASP A 295 -23.89 -4.36 11.12
CA ASP A 295 -23.21 -3.50 10.17
C ASP A 295 -22.85 -2.19 10.88
N ILE A 296 -21.54 -1.91 11.00
CA ILE A 296 -21.06 -0.67 11.64
C ILE A 296 -20.73 0.43 10.61
N GLY A 297 -21.01 0.19 9.34
CA GLY A 297 -20.63 1.06 8.23
C GLY A 297 -19.16 0.93 7.82
N PRO A 298 -18.59 1.94 7.16
CA PRO A 298 -17.24 1.85 6.63
C PRO A 298 -16.18 2.00 7.74
N VAL A 299 -15.24 1.07 7.73
CA VAL A 299 -14.07 0.94 8.59
C VAL A 299 -12.83 1.22 7.73
N PHE A 300 -12.09 2.26 8.08
CA PHE A 300 -10.94 2.70 7.29
C PHE A 300 -9.66 1.94 7.57
N ASP A 301 -9.34 1.70 8.86
CA ASP A 301 -8.11 1.02 9.27
C ASP A 301 -8.43 -0.23 10.09
N VAL A 302 -8.89 -0.07 11.33
CA VAL A 302 -9.22 -1.23 12.18
C VAL A 302 -10.50 -0.97 12.95
N ALA A 303 -11.33 -2.00 13.02
CA ALA A 303 -12.45 -2.08 13.95
C ALA A 303 -12.43 -3.43 14.66
N ALA A 304 -12.31 -3.42 15.99
CA ALA A 304 -12.55 -4.60 16.81
C ALA A 304 -13.89 -4.43 17.53
N VAL A 305 -14.77 -5.42 17.42
CA VAL A 305 -16.15 -5.31 17.87
C VAL A 305 -16.45 -6.36 18.93
N PHE A 306 -17.08 -5.91 20.01
CA PHE A 306 -17.41 -6.74 21.16
C PHE A 306 -18.89 -6.59 21.51
N LEU A 307 -19.57 -7.70 21.78
CA LEU A 307 -20.93 -7.74 22.30
C LEU A 307 -20.92 -8.43 23.66
N ASN A 308 -21.51 -7.80 24.67
CA ASN A 308 -21.61 -8.33 26.03
C ASN A 308 -20.26 -8.78 26.62
N GLY A 309 -19.17 -8.08 26.23
CA GLY A 309 -17.80 -8.38 26.67
C GLY A 309 -17.10 -9.51 25.90
N ARG A 310 -17.76 -10.13 24.92
CA ARG A 310 -17.15 -11.12 24.01
C ARG A 310 -16.80 -10.47 22.68
N SER A 311 -15.65 -10.81 22.12
CA SER A 311 -15.32 -10.42 20.74
C SER A 311 -16.31 -11.05 19.78
N ILE A 312 -16.89 -10.26 18.89
CA ILE A 312 -17.75 -10.73 17.80
C ILE A 312 -17.09 -10.55 16.42
N GLY A 313 -15.97 -9.82 16.35
CA GLY A 313 -15.19 -9.75 15.12
C GLY A 313 -14.13 -8.66 15.08
N LEU A 314 -13.32 -8.72 14.01
CA LEU A 314 -12.23 -7.82 13.71
C LEU A 314 -12.23 -7.51 12.21
N THR A 315 -12.27 -6.24 11.86
CA THR A 315 -11.96 -5.74 10.52
C THR A 315 -10.58 -5.10 10.54
N GLY A 316 -9.71 -5.53 9.62
CA GLY A 316 -8.35 -5.06 9.56
C GLY A 316 -7.44 -5.65 10.62
N ARG A 317 -6.30 -4.99 10.87
CA ARG A 317 -5.30 -5.47 11.82
C ARG A 317 -4.70 -4.31 12.59
N PHE A 318 -4.34 -4.52 13.85
CA PHE A 318 -3.49 -3.56 14.54
C PHE A 318 -2.07 -3.55 13.94
N PRO A 319 -1.35 -2.42 14.02
CA PRO A 319 -0.02 -2.29 13.41
C PRO A 319 1.01 -3.17 14.12
N GLU A 320 1.89 -3.77 13.33
CA GLU A 320 3.13 -4.40 13.82
C GLU A 320 4.33 -3.54 13.42
N ASP A 321 5.50 -3.80 14.02
CA ASP A 321 6.69 -2.98 13.81
C ASP A 321 7.00 -2.76 12.33
N ARG A 322 6.92 -1.49 11.90
CA ARG A 322 7.21 -0.99 10.53
C ARG A 322 6.17 -1.34 9.46
N GLU A 323 5.15 -2.12 9.79
CA GLU A 323 4.03 -2.40 8.90
C GLU A 323 2.83 -1.52 9.25
N PRO A 324 2.04 -1.09 8.25
CA PRO A 324 0.81 -0.37 8.54
C PRO A 324 -0.20 -1.27 9.26
N ALA A 325 -1.08 -0.67 10.04
CA ALA A 325 -2.22 -1.31 10.69
C ALA A 325 -3.11 -1.98 9.64
N PHE A 326 -3.49 -1.21 8.61
CA PHE A 326 -4.39 -1.70 7.61
C PHE A 326 -3.89 -1.48 6.19
N THR A 327 -4.21 -2.46 5.35
CA THR A 327 -3.62 -2.66 4.03
C THR A 327 -4.69 -2.72 2.95
N GLU A 328 -5.91 -2.26 3.20
CA GLU A 328 -6.99 -2.30 2.20
C GLU A 328 -7.78 -0.98 2.21
N ALA A 329 -8.47 -0.65 1.12
CA ALA A 329 -9.39 0.49 1.10
C ALA A 329 -10.47 0.35 2.19
N ALA A 330 -11.15 1.44 2.54
CA ALA A 330 -12.22 1.42 3.53
C ALA A 330 -13.16 0.23 3.29
N ARG A 331 -13.27 -0.66 4.27
CA ARG A 331 -14.10 -1.85 4.20
C ARG A 331 -15.37 -1.64 4.97
N ARG A 332 -16.45 -2.24 4.52
CA ARG A 332 -17.66 -2.31 5.32
C ARG A 332 -17.43 -3.29 6.48
N GLY A 333 -17.60 -2.80 7.71
CA GLY A 333 -17.51 -3.61 8.92
C GLY A 333 -18.82 -4.36 9.15
N GLN A 334 -18.84 -5.65 8.82
CA GLN A 334 -20.02 -6.49 8.95
C GLN A 334 -19.70 -7.78 9.71
N TYR A 335 -20.47 -8.07 10.76
CA TYR A 335 -20.18 -9.15 11.70
C TYR A 335 -21.43 -9.98 11.97
N LEU A 336 -21.31 -11.29 11.89
CA LEU A 336 -22.36 -12.23 12.24
C LEU A 336 -22.47 -12.34 13.77
N ILE A 337 -23.64 -12.00 14.29
CA ILE A 337 -23.97 -12.22 15.69
C ILE A 337 -24.80 -13.50 15.78
N ALA A 338 -24.31 -14.47 16.55
CA ALA A 338 -25.04 -15.72 16.77
C ALA A 338 -26.19 -15.50 17.76
N SER A 339 -27.26 -16.27 17.63
CA SER A 339 -28.46 -16.15 18.47
C SER A 339 -28.17 -16.26 19.97
N GLN A 340 -27.17 -17.04 20.36
CA GLN A 340 -26.77 -17.25 21.75
C GLN A 340 -26.01 -16.08 22.39
N ASP A 341 -25.51 -15.13 21.60
CA ASP A 341 -24.76 -13.98 22.12
C ASP A 341 -25.69 -12.82 22.51
N TRP A 342 -26.96 -12.90 22.08
CA TRP A 342 -28.01 -11.96 22.45
C TRP A 342 -28.61 -12.25 23.82
N ASN A 343 -28.81 -11.18 24.57
CA ASN A 343 -29.82 -11.12 25.62
C ASN A 343 -31.14 -10.64 25.01
N VAL A 344 -31.95 -11.58 24.48
CA VAL A 344 -33.20 -11.27 23.74
C VAL A 344 -34.22 -10.52 24.60
N HIS A 345 -34.17 -10.69 25.93
CA HIS A 345 -35.12 -10.08 26.86
C HIS A 345 -34.47 -9.05 27.80
N GLY A 346 -33.30 -8.54 27.45
CA GLY A 346 -32.61 -7.54 28.26
C GLY A 346 -31.56 -6.76 27.50
N ASP A 347 -30.72 -6.07 28.25
CA ASP A 347 -29.74 -5.13 27.71
C ASP A 347 -28.58 -5.88 27.03
N ASN A 348 -28.11 -5.33 25.91
CA ASN A 348 -26.93 -5.82 25.20
C ASN A 348 -25.90 -4.70 25.09
N ARG A 349 -24.67 -4.92 25.54
CA ARG A 349 -23.60 -3.91 25.52
C ARG A 349 -22.73 -4.09 24.29
N LEU A 350 -22.76 -3.13 23.37
CA LEU A 350 -21.91 -3.09 22.19
C LEU A 350 -20.71 -2.17 22.45
N THR A 351 -19.51 -2.67 22.21
CA THR A 351 -18.27 -1.90 22.27
C THR A 351 -17.53 -2.03 20.95
N VAL A 352 -17.06 -0.91 20.40
CA VAL A 352 -16.31 -0.86 19.14
C VAL A 352 -15.00 -0.11 19.38
N VAL A 353 -13.89 -0.78 19.19
CA VAL A 353 -12.56 -0.16 19.19
C VAL A 353 -12.25 0.22 17.75
N ILE A 354 -12.11 1.51 17.47
CA ILE A 354 -11.62 2.01 16.19
C ILE A 354 -10.17 2.42 16.36
N TYR A 355 -9.28 1.78 15.62
CA TYR A 355 -7.91 2.25 15.48
C TYR A 355 -7.76 2.85 14.09
N ARG A 356 -7.13 4.03 14.05
CA ARG A 356 -6.82 4.77 12.83
C ARG A 356 -5.33 5.02 12.81
N GLU A 357 -4.64 4.47 11.82
CA GLU A 357 -3.26 4.82 11.54
C GLU A 357 -3.16 6.11 10.74
N ARG A 358 -4.12 6.42 9.82
CA ARG A 358 -4.13 7.63 8.95
C ARG A 358 -5.51 8.00 8.38
N GLY A 359 -5.62 9.13 7.68
CA GLY A 359 -6.78 9.48 6.85
C GLY A 359 -8.06 9.81 7.62
N ILE A 360 -9.22 9.50 7.05
CA ILE A 360 -10.53 9.64 7.72
C ILE A 360 -10.68 8.44 8.67
N GLY A 361 -11.08 8.67 9.92
CA GLY A 361 -11.31 7.61 10.89
C GLY A 361 -12.55 7.89 11.73
N GLY A 362 -13.03 6.88 12.46
CA GLY A 362 -14.23 6.98 13.28
C GLY A 362 -15.29 5.95 12.91
N LEU A 363 -16.55 6.28 13.24
CA LEU A 363 -17.75 5.53 12.88
C LEU A 363 -18.65 6.44 12.03
N PRO A 364 -18.29 6.68 10.76
CA PRO A 364 -19.04 7.60 9.87
C PRO A 364 -20.37 7.01 9.37
N GLY A 365 -20.66 5.74 9.66
CA GLY A 365 -21.98 5.14 9.49
C GLY A 365 -22.80 5.17 10.78
N VAL A 366 -24.06 4.76 10.68
CA VAL A 366 -24.89 4.48 11.86
C VAL A 366 -24.91 2.96 12.06
N PRO A 367 -24.29 2.42 13.13
CA PRO A 367 -24.32 0.99 13.35
C PRO A 367 -25.74 0.45 13.51
N GLY A 368 -26.05 -0.64 12.82
CA GLY A 368 -27.38 -1.26 12.85
C GLY A 368 -27.32 -2.77 12.62
N ILE A 369 -28.38 -3.45 13.02
CA ILE A 369 -28.50 -4.91 12.90
C ILE A 369 -29.34 -5.21 11.66
N LEU A 370 -28.72 -5.73 10.62
CA LEU A 370 -29.41 -6.25 9.45
C LEU A 370 -30.25 -7.46 9.87
N LEU A 371 -31.55 -7.39 9.61
CA LEU A 371 -32.51 -8.43 9.97
C LEU A 371 -32.57 -9.55 8.92
N GLU A 372 -31.95 -9.32 7.77
CA GLU A 372 -31.73 -10.34 6.74
C GLU A 372 -30.46 -11.15 7.05
N ASN A 373 -30.51 -12.45 6.74
CA ASN A 373 -29.33 -13.31 6.80
C ASN A 373 -28.71 -13.44 5.40
N PRO A 374 -27.64 -12.69 5.07
CA PRO A 374 -26.96 -12.77 3.77
C PRO A 374 -26.17 -14.09 3.59
N ILE A 375 -26.11 -14.95 4.60
CA ILE A 375 -25.34 -16.22 4.61
C ILE A 375 -26.29 -17.42 4.41
N ASN A 376 -27.40 -17.23 3.70
CA ASN A 376 -28.46 -18.24 3.62
C ASN A 376 -27.98 -19.55 2.93
N PRO A 377 -27.90 -20.68 3.65
CA PRO A 377 -27.40 -21.96 3.11
C PRO A 377 -28.33 -22.63 2.10
N LEU A 378 -29.49 -22.03 1.80
CA LEU A 378 -30.39 -22.51 0.75
C LEU A 378 -30.01 -22.01 -0.66
N ARG A 379 -29.12 -21.03 -0.78
CA ARG A 379 -28.63 -20.54 -2.09
C ARG A 379 -27.54 -21.45 -2.62
N ARG A 380 -27.90 -22.50 -3.35
CA ARG A 380 -26.94 -23.33 -4.10
C ARG A 380 -26.46 -22.60 -5.36
N ASN A 381 -25.18 -22.76 -5.71
CA ASN A 381 -24.52 -22.14 -6.87
C ASN A 381 -24.36 -20.61 -6.78
N LEU A 382 -23.80 -20.13 -5.68
CA LEU A 382 -23.49 -18.71 -5.52
C LEU A 382 -22.49 -18.23 -6.59
N SER A 383 -22.76 -17.04 -7.13
CA SER A 383 -21.77 -16.32 -7.92
C SER A 383 -20.58 -15.89 -7.05
N VAL A 384 -19.41 -15.67 -7.65
CA VAL A 384 -18.21 -15.24 -6.90
C VAL A 384 -18.43 -13.94 -6.12
N ALA A 385 -19.25 -13.02 -6.63
CA ALA A 385 -19.61 -11.78 -5.93
C ALA A 385 -20.50 -12.00 -4.70
N GLU A 386 -21.40 -12.99 -4.74
CA GLU A 386 -22.22 -13.34 -3.57
C GLU A 386 -21.37 -14.05 -2.51
N CYS A 387 -20.52 -15.00 -2.95
CA CYS A 387 -19.53 -15.64 -2.08
C CYS A 387 -18.62 -14.63 -1.41
N PHE A 388 -18.26 -13.53 -2.08
CA PHE A 388 -17.46 -12.47 -1.46
C PHE A 388 -18.14 -11.85 -0.26
N THR A 389 -19.40 -11.48 -0.40
CA THR A 389 -20.15 -10.82 0.67
C THR A 389 -20.26 -11.75 1.88
N SER A 390 -20.60 -13.03 1.65
CA SER A 390 -20.66 -14.03 2.71
C SER A 390 -19.28 -14.30 3.33
N PHE A 391 -18.24 -14.44 2.51
CA PHE A 391 -16.87 -14.64 2.97
C PHE A 391 -16.41 -13.48 3.85
N ASP A 392 -16.59 -12.23 3.43
CA ASP A 392 -16.11 -11.07 4.17
C ASP A 392 -16.79 -10.96 5.54
N ILE A 393 -18.11 -11.20 5.60
CA ILE A 393 -18.84 -11.22 6.88
C ILE A 393 -18.29 -12.33 7.80
N LEU A 394 -18.16 -13.55 7.28
CA LEU A 394 -17.70 -14.71 8.07
C LEU A 394 -16.24 -14.54 8.51
N HIS A 395 -15.38 -14.05 7.62
CA HIS A 395 -13.98 -13.76 7.90
C HIS A 395 -13.84 -12.68 8.98
N GLN A 396 -14.53 -11.55 8.84
CA GLN A 396 -14.52 -10.48 9.85
C GLN A 396 -15.08 -10.96 11.19
N SER A 397 -15.97 -11.95 11.18
CA SER A 397 -16.52 -12.60 12.39
C SER A 397 -15.63 -13.72 12.93
N GLN A 398 -14.44 -13.94 12.35
CA GLN A 398 -13.49 -14.99 12.72
C GLN A 398 -14.07 -16.43 12.62
N LYS A 399 -15.00 -16.63 11.68
CA LYS A 399 -15.68 -17.90 11.39
C LYS A 399 -15.06 -18.61 10.19
N HIS A 400 -13.85 -19.13 10.40
CA HIS A 400 -13.01 -19.63 9.30
C HIS A 400 -13.59 -20.86 8.59
N ASP A 401 -14.24 -21.78 9.33
CA ASP A 401 -14.85 -22.98 8.76
C ASP A 401 -16.03 -22.65 7.84
N GLU A 402 -16.91 -21.77 8.30
CA GLU A 402 -18.03 -21.33 7.48
C GLU A 402 -17.55 -20.49 6.27
N ALA A 403 -16.51 -19.68 6.45
CA ALA A 403 -15.91 -18.91 5.36
C ALA A 403 -15.31 -19.84 4.29
N GLU A 404 -14.63 -20.92 4.68
CA GLU A 404 -14.11 -21.94 3.78
C GLU A 404 -15.24 -22.61 2.99
N HIS A 405 -16.30 -23.02 3.68
CA HIS A 405 -17.46 -23.62 3.04
C HIS A 405 -18.08 -22.69 1.99
N SER A 406 -18.21 -21.40 2.29
CA SER A 406 -18.72 -20.40 1.34
C SER A 406 -17.85 -20.29 0.08
N LEU A 407 -16.53 -20.48 0.18
CA LEU A 407 -15.64 -20.47 -0.99
C LEU A 407 -15.77 -21.76 -1.82
N ASP A 408 -16.08 -22.89 -1.21
CA ASP A 408 -16.25 -24.17 -1.92
C ASP A 408 -17.54 -24.23 -2.75
N GLU A 409 -18.55 -23.47 -2.35
CA GLU A 409 -19.79 -23.32 -3.11
C GLU A 409 -19.66 -22.38 -4.31
N ALA A 410 -18.61 -21.55 -4.35
CA ALA A 410 -18.38 -20.58 -5.41
C ALA A 410 -18.22 -21.25 -6.78
N ARG A 411 -18.78 -20.61 -7.82
CA ARG A 411 -18.61 -21.02 -9.22
C ARG A 411 -18.08 -19.83 -10.03
N PRO A 412 -16.78 -19.80 -10.37
CA PRO A 412 -16.19 -18.73 -11.15
C PRO A 412 -16.62 -18.84 -12.62
N ASP A 413 -17.04 -17.71 -13.21
CA ASP A 413 -17.49 -17.65 -14.60
C ASP A 413 -16.36 -17.26 -15.58
N ASN A 414 -15.24 -16.75 -15.06
CA ASN A 414 -14.10 -16.28 -15.85
C ASN A 414 -12.77 -16.35 -15.05
N ASP A 415 -11.65 -16.06 -15.71
CA ASP A 415 -10.31 -16.12 -15.10
C ASP A 415 -10.13 -15.14 -13.93
N LEU A 416 -10.72 -13.95 -13.99
CA LEU A 416 -10.66 -12.96 -12.91
C LEU A 416 -11.41 -13.47 -11.67
N ASP A 417 -12.61 -14.05 -11.86
CA ASP A 417 -13.38 -14.69 -10.79
C ASP A 417 -12.59 -15.85 -10.15
N GLN A 418 -11.84 -16.61 -10.96
CA GLN A 418 -11.00 -17.72 -10.49
C GLN A 418 -9.80 -17.22 -9.69
N VAL A 419 -9.11 -16.19 -10.16
CA VAL A 419 -7.98 -15.55 -9.44
C VAL A 419 -8.44 -14.97 -8.12
N TRP A 420 -9.62 -14.35 -8.13
CA TRP A 420 -10.27 -13.83 -6.95
C TRP A 420 -10.55 -14.95 -5.93
N LEU A 421 -11.13 -16.07 -6.37
CA LEU A 421 -11.44 -17.22 -5.50
C LEU A 421 -10.17 -17.83 -4.90
N LEU A 422 -9.12 -18.04 -5.72
CA LEU A 422 -7.83 -18.55 -5.27
C LEU A 422 -7.16 -17.62 -4.27
N SER A 423 -7.26 -16.30 -4.47
CA SER A 423 -6.70 -15.32 -3.55
C SER A 423 -7.37 -15.38 -2.18
N HIS A 424 -8.69 -15.53 -2.11
CA HIS A 424 -9.42 -15.65 -0.84
C HIS A 424 -9.10 -16.95 -0.11
N ARG A 425 -8.94 -18.06 -0.84
CA ARG A 425 -8.48 -19.33 -0.25
C ARG A 425 -7.09 -19.21 0.36
N ALA A 426 -6.14 -18.60 -0.35
CA ALA A 426 -4.80 -18.38 0.17
C ALA A 426 -4.80 -17.48 1.42
N HIS A 427 -5.61 -16.42 1.41
CA HIS A 427 -5.75 -15.54 2.56
C HIS A 427 -6.35 -16.25 3.78
N LEU A 428 -7.42 -17.03 3.58
CA LEU A 428 -8.06 -17.79 4.66
C LEU A 428 -7.12 -18.82 5.28
N ALA A 429 -6.39 -19.57 4.44
CA ALA A 429 -5.40 -20.54 4.91
C ALA A 429 -4.30 -19.88 5.76
N TRP A 430 -3.87 -18.67 5.39
CA TRP A 430 -2.91 -17.90 6.17
C TRP A 430 -3.45 -17.49 7.55
N LEU A 431 -4.71 -17.10 7.63
CA LEU A 431 -5.33 -16.71 8.90
C LEU A 431 -5.43 -17.89 9.86
N ARG A 432 -5.87 -19.06 9.37
CA ARG A 432 -5.86 -20.30 10.17
C ARG A 432 -4.47 -20.67 10.68
N TRP A 433 -3.46 -20.51 9.82
CA TRP A 433 -2.07 -20.75 10.21
C TRP A 433 -1.62 -19.82 11.36
N LEU A 434 -2.03 -18.55 11.36
CA LEU A 434 -1.76 -17.62 12.45
C LEU A 434 -2.49 -18.00 13.75
N ASP A 435 -3.72 -18.48 13.64
CA ASP A 435 -4.58 -18.85 14.78
C ASP A 435 -4.24 -20.21 15.43
N GLY A 436 -3.13 -20.83 15.01
CA GLY A 436 -2.54 -21.97 15.69
C GLY A 436 -2.59 -23.28 14.91
N GLU A 437 -3.24 -23.32 13.75
CA GLU A 437 -3.18 -24.44 12.79
C GLU A 437 -1.84 -24.43 12.03
N ARG A 438 -0.73 -24.50 12.76
CA ARG A 438 0.64 -24.42 12.22
C ARG A 438 1.12 -25.75 11.65
N ASP A 439 0.32 -26.36 10.77
CA ASP A 439 0.71 -27.56 10.05
C ASP A 439 1.10 -27.28 8.58
N GLU A 440 1.63 -28.29 7.90
CA GLU A 440 2.05 -28.18 6.50
C GLU A 440 0.86 -28.01 5.54
N ALA A 441 -0.32 -28.52 5.91
CA ALA A 441 -1.50 -28.48 5.06
C ALA A 441 -2.09 -27.06 4.97
N ALA A 442 -2.12 -26.33 6.08
CA ALA A 442 -2.48 -24.92 6.11
C ALA A 442 -1.51 -24.09 5.24
N LEU A 443 -0.21 -24.39 5.29
CA LEU A 443 0.79 -23.70 4.47
C LEU A 443 0.62 -23.99 2.97
N ASP A 444 0.29 -25.22 2.60
CA ASP A 444 -0.10 -25.56 1.22
C ASP A 444 -1.31 -24.78 0.75
N GLY A 445 -2.28 -24.57 1.64
CA GLY A 445 -3.45 -23.74 1.40
C GLY A 445 -3.09 -22.31 0.99
N VAL A 446 -1.95 -21.78 1.45
CA VAL A 446 -1.41 -20.48 1.01
C VAL A 446 -0.62 -20.61 -0.29
N LEU A 447 0.32 -21.55 -0.35
CA LEU A 447 1.31 -21.62 -1.45
C LEU A 447 0.71 -22.11 -2.77
N LYS A 448 -0.17 -23.11 -2.72
CA LYS A 448 -0.74 -23.73 -3.93
C LYS A 448 -1.61 -22.77 -4.74
N PRO A 449 -2.58 -22.04 -4.14
CA PRO A 449 -3.38 -21.09 -4.93
C PRO A 449 -2.53 -19.97 -5.51
N ILE A 450 -1.53 -19.47 -4.76
CA ILE A 450 -0.63 -18.42 -5.27
C ILE A 450 0.22 -18.95 -6.42
N HIS A 451 0.77 -20.17 -6.30
CA HIS A 451 1.48 -20.81 -7.40
C HIS A 451 0.60 -20.93 -8.65
N GLU A 452 -0.66 -21.35 -8.49
CA GLU A 452 -1.62 -21.44 -9.58
C GLU A 452 -1.90 -20.07 -10.22
N ILE A 453 -2.11 -19.01 -9.43
CA ILE A 453 -2.32 -17.65 -9.95
C ILE A 453 -1.10 -17.20 -10.76
N LEU A 454 0.10 -17.33 -10.21
CA LEU A 454 1.33 -16.85 -10.85
C LEU A 454 1.68 -17.62 -12.13
N THR A 455 1.25 -18.88 -12.27
CA THR A 455 1.60 -19.74 -13.41
C THR A 455 0.52 -19.82 -14.47
N LYS A 456 -0.76 -19.92 -14.08
CA LYS A 456 -1.89 -20.06 -15.01
C LYS A 456 -2.53 -18.74 -15.39
N TYR A 457 -2.51 -17.75 -14.49
CA TYR A 457 -3.14 -16.44 -14.67
C TYR A 457 -2.10 -15.31 -14.54
N PRO A 458 -0.99 -15.34 -15.30
CA PRO A 458 0.14 -14.45 -15.09
C PRO A 458 -0.12 -12.96 -15.39
N VAL A 459 -1.28 -12.63 -15.96
CA VAL A 459 -1.70 -11.26 -16.29
C VAL A 459 -2.67 -10.71 -15.24
N GLU A 460 -3.30 -11.57 -14.46
CA GLU A 460 -4.26 -11.18 -13.43
C GLU A 460 -3.55 -11.04 -12.08
N SER A 461 -3.87 -9.98 -11.34
CA SER A 461 -3.21 -9.66 -10.07
C SER A 461 -3.96 -10.31 -8.90
N PRO A 462 -3.25 -11.00 -7.97
CA PRO A 462 -3.87 -11.52 -6.75
C PRO A 462 -4.33 -10.39 -5.83
N LYS A 463 -5.34 -10.66 -4.99
CA LYS A 463 -5.75 -9.73 -3.93
C LYS A 463 -4.58 -9.38 -3.02
N GLN A 464 -4.56 -8.12 -2.58
CA GLN A 464 -3.54 -7.58 -1.70
C GLN A 464 -3.25 -8.44 -0.47
N SER A 465 -4.30 -8.80 0.28
CA SER A 465 -4.17 -9.51 1.54
C SER A 465 -3.59 -10.92 1.38
N ALA A 466 -3.89 -11.57 0.25
CA ALA A 466 -3.32 -12.87 -0.11
C ALA A 466 -1.83 -12.75 -0.46
N MET A 467 -1.45 -11.74 -1.24
CA MET A 467 -0.06 -11.51 -1.59
C MET A 467 0.80 -11.07 -0.41
N GLN A 468 0.23 -10.28 0.50
CA GLN A 468 0.89 -9.88 1.74
C GLN A 468 1.13 -11.09 2.65
N ALA A 469 0.12 -11.97 2.80
CA ALA A 469 0.26 -13.26 3.48
C ALA A 469 1.38 -14.11 2.85
N PHE A 470 1.37 -14.24 1.52
CA PHE A 470 2.39 -14.97 0.78
C PHE A 470 3.81 -14.44 1.04
N CYS A 471 4.05 -13.13 0.89
CA CYS A 471 5.37 -12.56 1.13
C CYS A 471 5.85 -12.73 2.59
N ARG A 472 4.94 -12.74 3.57
CA ARG A 472 5.27 -13.03 4.97
C ARG A 472 5.67 -14.49 5.17
N VAL A 473 4.92 -15.42 4.61
CA VAL A 473 5.30 -16.85 4.59
C VAL A 473 6.70 -17.02 4.03
N LEU A 474 7.00 -16.38 2.89
CA LEU A 474 8.32 -16.45 2.27
C LEU A 474 9.44 -15.92 3.16
N ARG A 475 9.23 -14.79 3.85
CA ARG A 475 10.21 -14.21 4.78
C ARG A 475 10.50 -15.12 5.99
N ILE A 476 9.48 -15.79 6.51
CA ILE A 476 9.65 -16.77 7.60
C ILE A 476 10.41 -17.99 7.07
N ALA A 477 10.02 -18.49 5.89
CA ALA A 477 10.64 -19.66 5.26
C ALA A 477 12.13 -19.46 4.97
N GLU A 478 12.61 -18.26 4.63
CA GLU A 478 14.05 -18.01 4.44
C GLU A 478 14.89 -18.32 5.70
N LYS A 479 14.28 -18.32 6.89
CA LYS A 479 14.95 -18.56 8.18
C LYS A 479 14.67 -19.97 8.74
N ASP A 480 13.84 -20.77 8.07
CA ASP A 480 13.39 -22.10 8.52
C ASP A 480 13.53 -23.12 7.37
N GLN A 481 14.38 -24.14 7.57
CA GLN A 481 14.68 -25.13 6.53
C GLN A 481 13.47 -26.01 6.15
N ALA A 482 12.58 -26.33 7.09
CA ALA A 482 11.41 -27.15 6.81
C ALA A 482 10.40 -26.37 5.97
N LEU A 483 10.14 -25.11 6.35
CA LEU A 483 9.29 -24.22 5.58
C LEU A 483 9.89 -23.90 4.20
N LEU A 484 11.21 -23.70 4.13
CA LEU A 484 11.89 -23.47 2.86
C LEU A 484 11.76 -24.66 1.90
N ALA A 485 11.86 -25.89 2.40
CA ALA A 485 11.64 -27.08 1.59
C ALA A 485 10.21 -27.12 1.02
N ARG A 486 9.21 -26.71 1.81
CA ARG A 486 7.81 -26.61 1.35
C ARG A 486 7.63 -25.51 0.30
N VAL A 487 8.20 -24.33 0.50
CA VAL A 487 8.17 -23.27 -0.52
C VAL A 487 8.81 -23.76 -1.82
N ARG A 488 9.95 -24.45 -1.74
CA ARG A 488 10.65 -25.02 -2.91
C ARG A 488 9.92 -26.16 -3.60
N HIS A 489 8.94 -26.78 -2.95
CA HIS A 489 8.05 -27.73 -3.62
C HIS A 489 7.23 -27.05 -4.73
N TYR A 490 6.71 -25.84 -4.47
CA TYR A 490 5.93 -25.06 -5.44
C TYR A 490 6.80 -24.11 -6.29
N PHE A 491 7.89 -23.60 -5.71
CA PHE A 491 8.78 -22.64 -6.35
C PHE A 491 10.23 -23.13 -6.26
N PRO A 492 10.65 -24.07 -7.14
CA PRO A 492 11.91 -24.77 -7.01
C PRO A 492 13.13 -23.85 -6.86
N ASP A 493 13.12 -22.69 -7.53
CA ASP A 493 14.26 -21.77 -7.56
C ASP A 493 14.21 -20.68 -6.49
N PHE A 494 13.20 -20.71 -5.62
CA PHE A 494 13.09 -19.80 -4.50
C PHE A 494 14.32 -19.88 -3.59
N SER A 495 14.90 -18.70 -3.35
CA SER A 495 16.07 -18.41 -2.53
C SER A 495 17.38 -19.10 -2.89
N LYS A 496 17.42 -19.98 -3.91
CA LYS A 496 18.65 -20.72 -4.28
C LYS A 496 19.80 -19.79 -4.65
N ASP A 497 19.51 -18.91 -5.60
CA ASP A 497 20.47 -17.96 -6.18
C ASP A 497 20.07 -16.51 -5.90
N CYS A 498 19.08 -16.29 -5.03
CA CYS A 498 18.52 -14.97 -4.74
C CYS A 498 18.11 -14.85 -3.27
N LYS A 499 18.92 -14.22 -2.41
CA LYS A 499 18.60 -14.01 -0.99
C LYS A 499 18.05 -12.59 -0.77
N TYR A 500 16.93 -12.44 -0.08
CA TYR A 500 16.45 -11.11 0.33
C TYR A 500 17.28 -10.56 1.51
N LEU A 501 17.68 -9.30 1.44
CA LEU A 501 18.65 -8.66 2.36
C LEU A 501 17.99 -7.69 3.37
N GLU A 502 16.66 -7.78 3.55
CA GLU A 502 15.87 -6.85 4.37
C GLU A 502 15.85 -5.39 3.81
N PRO A 503 14.84 -4.58 4.15
CA PRO A 503 14.67 -3.26 3.55
C PRO A 503 15.60 -2.22 4.19
N ASP A 504 16.14 -1.30 3.38
CA ASP A 504 16.85 -0.11 3.85
C ASP A 504 15.92 1.11 3.85
N ARG A 505 15.56 1.56 5.04
CA ARG A 505 14.73 2.77 5.28
C ARG A 505 15.53 3.93 5.87
N LEU A 506 16.82 3.74 6.13
CA LEU A 506 17.68 4.75 6.75
C LEU A 506 18.24 5.72 5.72
N THR A 507 18.60 5.19 4.55
CA THR A 507 19.23 5.97 3.47
C THR A 507 18.26 6.97 2.83
N LYS A 508 16.94 6.74 2.88
CA LYS A 508 15.88 7.70 2.48
C LYS A 508 16.13 8.40 1.13
N GLY A 509 16.50 7.62 0.10
CA GLY A 509 16.79 8.13 -1.24
C GLY A 509 18.20 8.66 -1.47
N ASP A 510 19.09 8.58 -0.48
CA ASP A 510 20.51 8.96 -0.63
C ASP A 510 21.32 7.89 -1.37
N TRP A 511 21.00 7.64 -2.64
CA TRP A 511 21.59 6.51 -3.37
C TRP A 511 23.06 6.73 -3.74
N GLN A 512 23.48 7.95 -4.07
CA GLN A 512 24.77 8.26 -4.74
C GLN A 512 26.01 7.66 -4.05
N MET A 513 25.94 7.45 -2.74
CA MET A 513 27.04 6.92 -1.93
C MET A 513 26.83 5.49 -1.44
N HIS A 514 25.63 4.96 -1.62
CA HIS A 514 25.20 3.70 -1.00
C HIS A 514 24.75 2.67 -2.03
N TYR A 515 24.38 3.09 -3.23
CA TYR A 515 23.79 2.30 -4.30
C TYR A 515 24.19 2.83 -5.69
N GLY A 516 24.15 1.98 -6.71
CA GLY A 516 24.29 2.42 -8.10
C GLY A 516 25.71 2.68 -8.56
N THR A 517 26.70 2.11 -7.88
CA THR A 517 28.12 2.23 -8.27
C THR A 517 28.38 1.57 -9.63
N ARG A 518 27.73 0.44 -9.91
CA ARG A 518 27.86 -0.27 -11.20
C ARG A 518 26.81 0.14 -12.20
N PHE A 519 25.54 0.10 -11.81
CA PHE A 519 24.44 0.48 -12.67
C PHE A 519 23.29 1.05 -11.86
N TYR A 520 22.64 2.08 -12.38
CA TYR A 520 21.41 2.61 -11.82
C TYR A 520 20.47 3.08 -12.93
N VAL A 521 19.19 3.02 -12.62
CA VAL A 521 18.13 3.72 -13.34
C VAL A 521 17.26 4.43 -12.31
N LEU A 522 17.01 5.71 -12.52
CA LEU A 522 16.14 6.52 -11.69
C LEU A 522 14.97 6.95 -12.57
N ALA A 523 13.74 6.73 -12.10
CA ALA A 523 12.64 7.55 -12.60
C ALA A 523 12.85 8.98 -12.05
N ALA A 524 12.40 10.04 -12.71
CA ALA A 524 12.17 11.44 -12.24
C ALA A 524 12.78 11.98 -10.90
N MET A 525 13.97 11.54 -10.48
CA MET A 525 14.49 11.78 -9.13
C MET A 525 15.16 13.15 -9.07
N GLY A 526 14.36 14.14 -8.65
CA GLY A 526 14.76 15.55 -8.63
C GLY A 526 14.59 16.29 -9.96
N GLN A 527 14.08 15.64 -11.01
CA GLN A 527 13.82 16.23 -12.34
C GLN A 527 12.58 15.63 -13.03
N ILE A 528 12.21 16.11 -14.22
CA ILE A 528 11.02 15.67 -14.97
C ILE A 528 11.29 14.41 -15.83
N CYS A 529 12.54 13.95 -15.91
CA CYS A 529 12.95 12.84 -16.78
C CYS A 529 13.66 11.70 -16.02
N ASP A 530 13.66 10.52 -16.63
CA ASP A 530 14.36 9.33 -16.15
C ASP A 530 15.86 9.38 -16.51
N TRP A 531 16.67 8.77 -15.65
CA TRP A 531 18.13 8.76 -15.75
C TRP A 531 18.64 7.33 -15.70
N SER A 532 19.69 7.02 -16.45
CA SER A 532 20.43 5.77 -16.32
C SER A 532 21.93 6.02 -16.40
N GLY A 533 22.72 5.34 -15.58
CA GLY A 533 24.16 5.51 -15.53
C GLY A 533 24.86 4.43 -14.70
N GLY A 534 26.12 4.68 -14.37
CA GLY A 534 26.99 3.76 -13.63
C GLY A 534 28.26 3.39 -14.41
N LEU A 535 29.18 2.68 -13.75
CA LEU A 535 30.45 2.23 -14.33
C LEU A 535 30.26 1.28 -15.53
N VAL A 536 29.20 0.47 -15.51
CA VAL A 536 28.90 -0.52 -16.55
C VAL A 536 27.43 -0.41 -16.93
N LYS A 537 27.15 -0.21 -18.22
CA LYS A 537 25.78 -0.13 -18.71
C LYS A 537 25.18 -1.52 -18.84
N CYS A 538 24.08 -1.76 -18.13
CA CYS A 538 23.20 -2.91 -18.35
C CYS A 538 22.07 -2.53 -19.32
N SER A 539 21.58 -3.51 -20.08
CA SER A 539 20.32 -3.34 -20.83
C SER A 539 19.13 -3.71 -19.95
N TYR A 540 18.04 -2.97 -20.09
CA TYR A 540 16.79 -3.23 -19.41
C TYR A 540 15.61 -3.02 -20.36
N ARG A 541 14.47 -3.62 -20.04
CA ARG A 541 13.24 -3.47 -20.79
C ARG A 541 12.05 -3.39 -19.84
N LEU A 542 11.20 -2.39 -20.08
CA LEU A 542 9.90 -2.27 -19.44
C LEU A 542 8.84 -2.86 -20.38
N HIS A 543 8.00 -3.73 -19.84
CA HIS A 543 6.91 -4.39 -20.54
C HIS A 543 5.58 -4.02 -19.87
N THR A 544 4.62 -3.61 -20.68
CA THR A 544 3.20 -3.53 -20.29
C THR A 544 2.46 -4.69 -20.98
N PRO A 545 1.54 -5.39 -20.29
CA PRO A 545 0.83 -6.53 -20.89
C PRO A 545 -0.20 -6.09 -21.96
N GLY A 546 0.03 -6.47 -23.23
CA GLY A 546 -0.99 -6.73 -24.27
C GLY A 546 -1.86 -5.59 -24.86
N GLN A 547 -2.56 -5.90 -25.97
CA GLN A 547 -3.39 -4.97 -26.77
C GLN A 547 -4.67 -4.44 -26.10
N LYS A 548 -5.12 -5.04 -24.99
CA LYS A 548 -6.29 -4.55 -24.23
C LYS A 548 -5.94 -3.36 -23.34
N ASP A 549 -4.65 -3.19 -23.01
CA ASP A 549 -4.10 -2.08 -22.25
C ASP A 549 -3.27 -1.21 -23.20
N VAL A 550 -3.97 -0.39 -24.02
CA VAL A 550 -3.30 0.48 -24.99
C VAL A 550 -2.61 1.63 -24.24
N PRO A 551 -1.26 1.69 -24.18
CA PRO A 551 -0.55 2.70 -23.41
C PRO A 551 -0.82 4.10 -23.99
N ARG A 552 -1.19 5.05 -23.12
CA ARG A 552 -1.22 6.47 -23.48
C ARG A 552 0.09 7.13 -23.07
N TYR A 553 1.06 7.09 -23.97
CA TYR A 553 2.38 7.70 -23.79
C TYR A 553 2.30 9.18 -23.35
N TRP A 554 2.87 9.51 -22.19
CA TRP A 554 3.28 10.88 -21.84
C TRP A 554 4.80 11.08 -22.01
N LEU A 555 5.35 10.52 -23.09
CA LEU A 555 6.64 10.98 -23.63
C LEU A 555 6.38 11.68 -24.96
N PRO A 556 6.90 12.90 -25.16
CA PRO A 556 6.95 13.51 -26.49
C PRO A 556 7.52 12.49 -27.48
N LYS A 557 6.93 12.42 -28.69
CA LYS A 557 7.30 11.44 -29.74
C LYS A 557 8.82 11.41 -30.03
N SER A 558 9.53 12.50 -29.72
CA SER A 558 10.98 12.68 -29.84
C SER A 558 11.83 11.89 -28.82
N GLN A 559 11.24 11.34 -27.76
CA GLN A 559 11.95 10.69 -26.64
C GLN A 559 11.78 9.17 -26.59
N ARG A 560 11.21 8.56 -27.64
CA ARG A 560 10.98 7.10 -27.70
C ARG A 560 12.25 6.27 -27.98
N ASN A 561 13.34 6.92 -28.38
CA ASN A 561 14.64 6.30 -28.63
C ASN A 561 15.71 7.03 -27.79
N LEU A 562 15.79 6.73 -26.50
CA LEU A 562 16.81 7.32 -25.63
C LEU A 562 18.09 6.47 -25.67
N ILE A 563 19.06 6.94 -26.45
CA ILE A 563 20.47 6.56 -26.35
C ILE A 563 21.15 7.66 -25.51
N SER A 564 21.54 7.31 -24.28
CA SER A 564 22.32 8.05 -23.24
C SER A 564 23.59 8.77 -23.79
N PRO A 565 24.25 9.78 -23.13
CA PRO A 565 24.33 10.06 -21.68
C PRO A 565 24.36 11.54 -21.22
N ALA A 566 23.82 11.80 -20.03
CA ALA A 566 24.53 12.61 -19.03
C ALA A 566 24.39 11.86 -17.71
N ALA A 567 25.45 11.19 -17.26
CA ALA A 567 25.56 10.90 -15.84
C ALA A 567 25.53 12.28 -15.15
N MET A 568 24.80 12.41 -14.03
CA MET A 568 24.95 13.60 -13.21
C MET A 568 26.44 13.74 -12.84
N ILE A 569 27.15 14.57 -13.60
CA ILE A 569 28.11 15.48 -13.02
C ILE A 569 27.32 16.13 -11.89
N MET A 570 27.87 16.07 -10.68
CA MET A 570 27.33 16.73 -9.51
C MET A 570 26.63 18.04 -9.90
N PRO A 571 25.47 18.39 -9.31
CA PRO A 571 24.72 19.59 -9.68
C PRO A 571 25.70 20.75 -9.89
N MET A 572 25.51 21.56 -10.92
CA MET A 572 26.36 22.72 -11.21
C MET A 572 26.64 23.55 -9.94
N GLU A 573 25.68 23.57 -9.01
CA GLU A 573 25.78 24.09 -7.65
C GLU A 573 26.87 23.47 -6.75
N LEU A 574 27.18 22.17 -6.85
CA LEU A 574 28.31 21.55 -6.16
C LEU A 574 29.64 21.93 -6.80
N VAL A 575 29.70 22.08 -8.13
CA VAL A 575 30.89 22.59 -8.80
C VAL A 575 31.16 24.04 -8.37
N GLU A 576 30.13 24.88 -8.32
CA GLU A 576 30.20 26.26 -7.83
C GLU A 576 30.46 26.34 -6.29
N ALA A 577 29.89 25.43 -5.50
CA ALA A 577 30.17 25.32 -4.07
C ALA A 577 31.59 24.81 -3.78
N THR A 578 32.14 23.91 -4.62
CA THR A 578 33.52 23.42 -4.48
C THR A 578 34.56 24.40 -5.02
N GLU A 579 34.19 25.27 -5.96
CA GLU A 579 35.02 26.41 -6.40
C GLU A 579 35.13 27.50 -5.33
N SER A 580 34.12 27.63 -4.45
CA SER A 580 34.12 28.58 -3.33
C SER A 580 34.67 28.03 -2.00
N LEU A 581 34.83 26.71 -1.87
CA LEU A 581 35.39 26.06 -0.69
C LEU A 581 36.92 26.02 -0.73
N THR A 582 37.56 27.06 -0.17
CA THR A 582 39.01 27.07 0.08
C THR A 582 39.44 26.20 1.26
N GLN A 583 38.49 25.72 2.09
CA GLN A 583 38.72 24.82 3.23
C GLN A 583 37.52 23.88 3.46
N LEU A 584 37.77 22.56 3.54
CA LEU A 584 36.84 21.61 4.14
C LEU A 584 37.09 21.53 5.66
N ILE A 585 36.03 21.53 6.47
CA ILE A 585 36.07 21.36 7.93
C ILE A 585 35.12 20.21 8.25
N ASN A 586 35.39 19.26 9.18
CA ASN A 586 34.39 18.19 9.42
C ASN A 586 33.11 18.77 10.01
N SER A 587 33.16 19.89 10.75
CA SER A 587 31.95 20.63 11.15
C SER A 587 31.17 21.25 9.98
N ASN A 588 31.80 21.43 8.81
CA ASN A 588 31.20 21.84 7.53
C ASN A 588 31.06 20.69 6.51
N ILE A 589 31.34 19.44 6.89
CA ILE A 589 30.62 18.28 6.34
C ILE A 589 29.20 18.31 6.91
N SER A 590 28.58 19.45 6.70
CA SER A 590 27.16 19.66 6.76
C SER A 590 26.57 18.88 5.57
N PRO A 591 25.27 18.55 5.59
CA PRO A 591 24.50 18.06 4.44
C PRO A 591 24.65 18.83 3.11
N SER A 592 25.55 19.82 3.05
CA SER A 592 25.96 20.67 1.95
C SER A 592 27.06 20.18 1.03
N LEU A 593 27.90 19.22 1.45
CA LEU A 593 28.79 18.48 0.51
C LEU A 593 28.01 17.43 -0.28
N PHE A 594 26.84 17.08 0.25
CA PHE A 594 25.76 16.43 -0.47
C PHE A 594 24.85 17.53 -1.04
N PRO A 595 24.10 17.29 -2.13
CA PRO A 595 23.19 18.29 -2.66
C PRO A 595 22.26 18.84 -1.55
N LYS A 596 22.37 20.15 -1.22
CA LYS A 596 21.51 20.79 -0.18
C LYS A 596 20.03 20.68 -0.53
N GLN A 597 19.72 20.69 -1.82
CA GLN A 597 18.40 20.38 -2.33
C GLN A 597 18.34 18.93 -2.81
N LYS A 598 18.32 17.98 -1.88
CA LYS A 598 17.67 16.69 -2.11
C LYS A 598 16.17 16.94 -2.13
N ILE A 599 15.64 17.51 -3.21
CA ILE A 599 14.19 17.50 -3.39
C ILE A 599 13.83 16.04 -3.61
N ARG A 600 13.41 15.37 -2.53
CA ARG A 600 12.85 14.01 -2.54
C ARG A 600 11.52 14.06 -3.28
N ARG A 601 11.59 14.15 -4.60
CA ARG A 601 10.42 14.03 -5.47
C ARG A 601 10.21 12.54 -5.69
N ALA A 602 8.98 12.08 -5.46
CA ALA A 602 8.63 10.76 -5.97
C ALA A 602 8.82 10.79 -7.48
N SER A 603 9.26 9.64 -7.91
CA SER A 603 9.68 9.34 -9.25
C SER A 603 9.00 8.05 -9.59
N TRP A 604 8.30 8.00 -10.72
CA TRP A 604 7.29 6.98 -10.90
C TRP A 604 7.41 6.44 -12.30
N TRP A 605 7.70 5.16 -12.41
CA TRP A 605 7.22 4.40 -13.54
C TRP A 605 5.80 3.98 -13.26
N ASP A 606 4.86 4.69 -13.89
CA ASP A 606 3.48 4.25 -14.00
C ASP A 606 3.24 3.60 -15.37
N ASP A 607 2.19 2.79 -15.46
CA ASP A 607 1.78 2.04 -16.64
C ASP A 607 0.87 2.85 -17.59
N HIS A 608 0.74 4.16 -17.36
CA HIS A 608 0.05 5.13 -18.22
C HIS A 608 -1.36 4.74 -18.70
N GLY A 609 -2.36 4.83 -17.82
CA GLY A 609 -3.77 4.95 -18.22
C GLY A 609 -4.75 4.03 -17.51
N GLU A 610 -4.69 3.99 -16.18
CA GLU A 610 -5.53 3.12 -15.37
C GLU A 610 -7.03 3.38 -15.58
N MET A 611 -7.77 2.30 -15.90
CA MET A 611 -9.23 2.28 -15.77
C MET A 611 -9.69 1.95 -14.35
N HIS A 612 -8.74 1.63 -13.47
CA HIS A 612 -8.94 1.00 -12.17
C HIS A 612 -8.01 1.61 -11.09
N PRO A 613 -8.10 2.92 -10.80
CA PRO A 613 -7.07 3.62 -10.01
C PRO A 613 -7.06 3.28 -8.51
N PHE A 614 -8.04 2.56 -7.97
CA PHE A 614 -8.19 2.42 -6.52
C PHE A 614 -8.69 1.05 -6.02
N ASP A 615 -8.82 0.07 -6.91
CA ASP A 615 -9.07 -1.33 -6.55
C ASP A 615 -7.74 -2.14 -6.62
N ASP A 616 -7.82 -3.43 -6.30
CA ASP A 616 -6.73 -4.39 -6.46
C ASP A 616 -6.60 -4.91 -7.90
N ALA A 617 -7.34 -4.29 -8.84
CA ALA A 617 -7.25 -4.55 -10.27
C ALA A 617 -6.38 -3.48 -10.94
N GLY A 618 -5.40 -3.89 -11.73
CA GLY A 618 -4.63 -2.95 -12.52
C GLY A 618 -3.37 -3.57 -13.10
N PRO A 619 -2.82 -2.99 -14.16
CA PRO A 619 -1.72 -3.63 -14.85
C PRO A 619 -0.50 -3.76 -13.94
N ASP A 620 0.10 -4.95 -13.96
CA ASP A 620 1.41 -5.12 -13.35
C ASP A 620 2.48 -4.49 -14.23
N MET A 621 3.51 -3.93 -13.59
CA MET A 621 4.70 -3.50 -14.30
C MET A 621 5.71 -4.65 -14.39
N PHE A 622 6.15 -4.98 -15.60
CA PHE A 622 7.20 -5.97 -15.81
C PHE A 622 8.52 -5.28 -16.19
N LEU A 623 9.56 -5.53 -15.40
CA LEU A 623 10.92 -5.06 -15.61
C LEU A 623 11.82 -6.26 -15.91
N GLN A 624 12.56 -6.22 -17.00
CA GLN A 624 13.63 -7.17 -17.29
C GLN A 624 14.97 -6.45 -17.26
N VAL A 625 15.96 -6.98 -16.55
CA VAL A 625 17.32 -6.42 -16.43
C VAL A 625 18.33 -7.49 -16.79
N MET A 626 19.23 -7.20 -17.73
CA MET A 626 20.41 -8.02 -17.99
C MET A 626 21.45 -7.72 -16.92
N LEU A 627 21.86 -8.74 -16.18
CA LEU A 627 22.84 -8.61 -15.11
C LEU A 627 24.24 -8.93 -15.64
N LEU A 628 25.24 -8.36 -14.99
CA LEU A 628 26.62 -8.73 -15.23
C LEU A 628 26.87 -10.09 -14.58
N ALA A 629 27.63 -10.95 -15.24
CA ALA A 629 28.11 -12.17 -14.60
C ALA A 629 28.80 -11.81 -13.28
N ASN A 630 28.57 -12.63 -12.24
CA ASN A 630 29.03 -12.53 -10.84
C ASN A 630 27.94 -12.14 -9.81
N GLU A 631 28.28 -12.36 -8.54
CA GLU A 631 27.48 -12.00 -7.37
C GLU A 631 27.16 -10.50 -7.34
N SER A 632 25.87 -10.19 -7.38
CA SER A 632 25.36 -8.82 -7.53
C SER A 632 24.28 -8.51 -6.51
N ARG A 633 24.27 -7.29 -5.98
CA ARG A 633 23.16 -6.75 -5.21
C ARG A 633 22.22 -6.01 -6.14
N PHE A 634 20.98 -6.44 -6.21
CA PHE A 634 19.90 -5.73 -6.86
C PHE A 634 19.06 -5.00 -5.82
N SER A 635 18.91 -3.70 -5.95
CA SER A 635 18.13 -2.86 -5.04
C SER A 635 17.08 -2.08 -5.82
N ILE A 636 15.86 -2.00 -5.30
CA ILE A 636 14.79 -1.18 -5.87
C ILE A 636 14.41 -0.11 -4.86
N TYR A 637 14.38 1.14 -5.30
CA TYR A 637 13.96 2.28 -4.49
C TYR A 637 12.50 2.60 -4.73
N LEU A 638 11.72 2.65 -3.64
CA LEU A 638 10.32 2.98 -3.61
C LEU A 638 10.14 4.26 -2.79
N LEU A 639 9.55 5.30 -3.36
CA LEU A 639 9.20 6.54 -2.68
C LEU A 639 7.79 6.97 -3.09
N ASP A 640 6.90 7.06 -2.10
CA ASP A 640 5.52 7.54 -2.28
C ASP A 640 5.33 8.73 -1.32
N TYR A 641 5.77 9.93 -1.71
CA TYR A 641 5.86 11.07 -0.77
C TYR A 641 4.49 11.48 -0.21
N ASP A 642 3.42 11.23 -0.96
CA ASP A 642 2.03 11.48 -0.61
C ASP A 642 1.39 10.33 0.16
N TRP A 643 2.09 9.21 0.43
CA TRP A 643 1.56 8.06 1.19
C TRP A 643 0.95 8.45 2.55
N ARG A 644 1.39 9.58 3.15
CA ARG A 644 0.78 10.21 4.36
C ARG A 644 -0.51 10.97 4.10
N SER A 645 -0.58 11.63 2.96
CA SER A 645 -1.55 12.70 2.67
C SER A 645 -2.61 12.27 1.66
N THR A 646 -2.47 11.08 1.07
CA THR A 646 -3.41 10.50 0.12
C THR A 646 -4.39 9.53 0.81
N LEU A 647 -5.62 9.45 0.29
CA LEU A 647 -6.65 8.51 0.75
C LEU A 647 -6.39 7.07 0.26
N HIS A 648 -5.52 6.91 -0.75
CA HIS A 648 -5.19 5.63 -1.37
C HIS A 648 -3.66 5.44 -1.42
N PRO A 649 -3.02 5.25 -0.25
CA PRO A 649 -1.58 5.03 -0.18
C PRO A 649 -1.17 3.85 -1.05
N ARG A 650 -0.09 4.01 -1.83
CA ARG A 650 0.32 2.94 -2.74
C ARG A 650 0.86 1.74 -1.97
N GLN A 651 0.43 0.57 -2.39
CA GLN A 651 0.86 -0.71 -1.86
C GLN A 651 1.07 -1.66 -3.03
N GLN A 652 2.16 -2.41 -3.00
CA GLN A 652 2.56 -3.27 -4.11
C GLN A 652 3.39 -4.45 -3.62
N SER A 653 3.44 -5.51 -4.42
CA SER A 653 4.44 -6.56 -4.25
C SER A 653 5.37 -6.59 -5.44
N LEU A 654 6.59 -7.04 -5.20
CA LEU A 654 7.60 -7.31 -6.20
C LEU A 654 7.87 -8.81 -6.18
N ILE A 655 7.74 -9.45 -7.33
CA ILE A 655 8.07 -10.85 -7.53
C ILE A 655 9.22 -10.93 -8.53
N LEU A 656 10.29 -11.62 -8.15
CA LEU A 656 11.47 -11.84 -8.97
C LEU A 656 11.40 -13.22 -9.61
N PHE A 657 11.69 -13.27 -10.90
CA PHE A 657 11.78 -14.48 -11.70
C PHE A 657 13.14 -14.59 -12.39
N ASP A 658 13.57 -15.81 -12.62
CA ASP A 658 14.74 -16.08 -13.45
C ASP A 658 14.41 -16.21 -14.95
N ASP A 659 15.43 -16.61 -15.71
CA ASP A 659 15.38 -16.76 -17.17
C ASP A 659 14.33 -17.80 -17.60
N SER A 660 14.06 -18.81 -16.77
CA SER A 660 13.07 -19.87 -16.98
C SER A 660 11.65 -19.49 -16.55
N ALA A 661 11.47 -18.27 -16.03
CA ALA A 661 10.23 -17.78 -15.42
C ALA A 661 9.86 -18.47 -14.09
N SER A 662 10.80 -19.15 -13.44
CA SER A 662 10.64 -19.62 -12.07
C SER A 662 10.78 -18.46 -11.08
N MET A 663 9.95 -18.43 -10.04
CA MET A 663 10.05 -17.45 -8.97
C MET A 663 11.31 -17.70 -8.13
N VAL A 664 12.16 -16.68 -7.99
CA VAL A 664 13.40 -16.76 -7.19
C VAL A 664 13.30 -16.02 -5.86
N ASN A 665 12.50 -14.95 -5.78
CA ASN A 665 12.20 -14.26 -4.52
C ASN A 665 10.96 -13.37 -4.67
N ALA A 666 10.39 -12.88 -3.57
CA ALA A 666 9.32 -11.90 -3.58
C ALA A 666 9.29 -11.06 -2.30
N VAL A 667 8.80 -9.83 -2.40
CA VAL A 667 8.63 -8.91 -1.27
C VAL A 667 7.33 -8.14 -1.43
N TRP A 668 6.69 -7.86 -0.30
CA TRP A 668 5.59 -6.91 -0.21
C TRP A 668 6.12 -5.61 0.36
N SER A 669 5.72 -4.48 -0.24
CA SER A 669 6.18 -3.16 0.18
C SER A 669 5.00 -2.20 0.34
N GLY A 670 4.99 -1.53 1.49
CA GLY A 670 4.11 -0.42 1.82
C GLY A 670 4.83 0.57 2.74
N LYS A 671 4.17 1.69 3.06
CA LYS A 671 4.72 2.74 3.93
C LYS A 671 6.05 3.28 3.42
N SER A 672 6.07 3.74 2.18
CA SER A 672 7.25 4.22 1.45
C SER A 672 7.38 5.74 1.43
N ASP A 673 6.67 6.46 2.31
CA ASP A 673 6.67 7.93 2.45
C ASP A 673 8.07 8.53 2.70
N SER A 674 8.90 7.79 3.41
CA SER A 674 10.27 8.19 3.71
C SER A 674 11.32 7.60 2.77
N GLY A 675 10.87 6.82 1.78
CA GLY A 675 11.73 6.05 0.88
C GLY A 675 12.17 4.73 1.50
N VAL A 676 12.15 3.65 0.71
CA VAL A 676 12.66 2.33 1.08
C VAL A 676 13.42 1.71 -0.08
N TYR A 677 14.54 1.06 0.20
CA TYR A 677 15.19 0.16 -0.76
C TYR A 677 14.88 -1.29 -0.39
N GLU A 678 14.24 -2.01 -1.32
CA GLU A 678 14.12 -3.46 -1.25
C GLU A 678 15.32 -4.10 -1.93
N ARG A 679 16.00 -5.05 -1.26
CA ARG A 679 17.36 -5.44 -1.62
C ARG A 679 17.50 -6.95 -1.70
N PHE A 680 18.17 -7.41 -2.75
CA PHE A 680 18.35 -8.83 -3.07
C PHE A 680 19.81 -9.10 -3.43
N LEU A 681 20.35 -10.20 -2.92
CA LEU A 681 21.63 -10.75 -3.33
C LEU A 681 21.41 -11.81 -4.39
N LEU A 682 21.98 -11.62 -5.58
CA LEU A 682 21.85 -12.47 -6.75
C LEU A 682 23.17 -13.20 -7.03
N LEU A 683 23.10 -14.52 -7.23
CA LEU A 683 24.25 -15.37 -7.53
C LEU A 683 24.17 -15.87 -8.97
N ASP A 684 25.22 -15.60 -9.75
CA ASP A 684 25.44 -16.14 -11.09
C ASP A 684 24.24 -16.02 -12.05
N LYS A 685 23.37 -15.02 -11.85
CA LYS A 685 22.22 -14.74 -12.71
C LYS A 685 22.62 -13.84 -13.87
N SER A 686 22.21 -14.23 -15.08
CA SER A 686 22.49 -13.49 -16.32
C SER A 686 21.40 -12.47 -16.66
N THR A 687 20.14 -12.80 -16.33
CA THR A 687 18.98 -11.94 -16.50
C THR A 687 18.09 -12.06 -15.26
N LEU A 688 17.34 -11.00 -14.99
CA LEU A 688 16.35 -10.97 -13.92
C LEU A 688 15.07 -10.35 -14.47
N LYS A 689 13.93 -10.96 -14.17
CA LYS A 689 12.61 -10.40 -14.44
C LYS A 689 11.95 -10.05 -13.12
N ALA A 690 11.34 -8.88 -13.05
CA ALA A 690 10.64 -8.37 -11.89
C ALA A 690 9.20 -8.03 -12.32
N ARG A 691 8.21 -8.59 -11.63
CA ARG A 691 6.79 -8.21 -11.74
C ARG A 691 6.43 -7.38 -10.52
N PHE A 692 5.95 -6.17 -10.73
CA PHE A 692 5.39 -5.32 -9.68
C PHE A 692 3.89 -5.42 -9.76
N ASN A 693 3.28 -6.05 -8.75
CA ASN A 693 1.83 -6.16 -8.66
C ASN A 693 1.29 -4.98 -7.89
N LYS A 694 0.33 -4.29 -8.50
CA LYS A 694 -0.42 -3.25 -7.85
C LYS A 694 -1.44 -3.87 -6.89
N HIS A 695 -1.48 -3.37 -5.67
CA HIS A 695 -2.47 -3.80 -4.68
C HIS A 695 -3.43 -2.69 -4.27
N ARG A 696 -2.91 -1.46 -4.17
CA ARG A 696 -3.69 -0.27 -3.85
C ARG A 696 -3.02 0.98 -4.40
N GLY A 697 -3.86 1.96 -4.73
CA GLY A 697 -3.44 3.23 -5.32
C GLY A 697 -3.50 3.18 -6.83
N ALA A 698 -3.25 4.32 -7.45
CA ALA A 698 -3.34 4.47 -8.90
C ALA A 698 -2.42 3.45 -9.58
N CYS A 699 -1.12 3.57 -9.31
CA CYS A 699 -0.06 2.84 -9.96
C CYS A 699 0.87 2.16 -8.94
N VAL A 700 1.79 1.34 -9.45
CA VAL A 700 3.00 0.97 -8.69
C VAL A 700 3.95 2.16 -8.56
N ALA A 701 4.54 2.36 -7.38
CA ALA A 701 5.54 3.38 -7.12
C ALA A 701 6.95 2.78 -7.19
N VAL A 702 7.64 2.94 -8.31
CA VAL A 702 9.05 2.58 -8.45
C VAL A 702 9.85 3.80 -8.87
N SER A 703 10.74 4.26 -7.97
CA SER A 703 11.54 5.47 -8.14
C SER A 703 12.93 5.21 -8.72
N GLY A 704 13.37 3.96 -8.69
CA GLY A 704 14.58 3.55 -9.39
C GLY A 704 15.00 2.14 -9.01
N PHE A 705 15.99 1.64 -9.71
CA PHE A 705 16.68 0.41 -9.34
C PHE A 705 18.18 0.51 -9.59
N PHE A 706 18.90 -0.33 -8.86
CA PHE A 706 20.34 -0.27 -8.74
C PHE A 706 20.88 -1.69 -8.82
N VAL A 707 21.98 -1.87 -9.55
CA VAL A 707 22.78 -3.08 -9.52
C VAL A 707 24.16 -2.68 -9.03
N ASP A 708 24.61 -3.35 -7.98
CA ASP A 708 25.97 -3.27 -7.45
C ASP A 708 26.59 -4.67 -7.46
N GLN A 709 27.91 -4.76 -7.35
CA GLN A 709 28.61 -6.05 -7.23
C GLN A 709 29.18 -6.22 -5.83
N THR A 710 29.26 -7.46 -5.37
CA THR A 710 30.02 -7.77 -4.16
C THR A 710 31.50 -7.42 -4.41
N PRO A 711 32.20 -6.79 -3.44
CA PRO A 711 33.60 -6.48 -3.61
C PRO A 711 34.42 -7.76 -3.84
N VAL A 712 35.32 -7.69 -4.83
CA VAL A 712 36.35 -8.70 -5.06
C VAL A 712 37.49 -8.40 -4.09
N LEU A 713 37.81 -9.36 -3.23
CA LEU A 713 38.83 -9.19 -2.20
C LEU A 713 40.16 -9.79 -2.69
N PRO A 714 41.22 -9.01 -2.88
CA PRO A 714 42.54 -9.54 -3.21
C PRO A 714 43.22 -10.14 -1.98
N GLN A 715 44.40 -10.72 -2.18
CA GLN A 715 45.23 -11.19 -1.08
C GLN A 715 45.74 -10.00 -0.26
N LEU A 716 45.76 -10.13 1.07
CA LEU A 716 46.37 -9.10 1.92
C LEU A 716 47.86 -8.98 1.59
N SER A 717 48.33 -7.76 1.38
CA SER A 717 49.75 -7.46 1.22
C SER A 717 50.48 -7.65 2.55
N GLY A 718 51.74 -8.08 2.50
CA GLY A 718 52.59 -8.16 3.71
C GLY A 718 52.97 -6.79 4.29
N THR A 719 52.57 -5.70 3.63
CA THR A 719 52.84 -4.30 3.97
C THR A 719 51.76 -3.65 4.85
N LEU A 720 50.64 -4.33 5.13
CA LEU A 720 49.65 -3.82 6.08
C LEU A 720 50.28 -3.75 7.48
N HIS A 721 50.66 -2.53 7.89
CA HIS A 721 51.39 -2.27 9.11
C HIS A 721 50.49 -2.46 10.36
N GLY A 722 50.96 -3.26 11.33
CA GLY A 722 50.35 -3.42 12.65
C GLY A 722 50.19 -4.89 13.09
N THR A 723 50.13 -5.13 14.40
CA THR A 723 49.81 -6.44 14.97
C THR A 723 48.29 -6.62 14.96
N VAL A 724 47.77 -7.51 14.11
CA VAL A 724 46.34 -7.82 14.04
C VAL A 724 46.07 -9.20 14.60
N ASP A 725 44.96 -9.35 15.33
CA ASP A 725 44.51 -10.65 15.83
C ASP A 725 44.41 -11.64 14.66
N PRO A 726 45.12 -12.79 14.70
CA PRO A 726 45.05 -13.82 13.67
C PRO A 726 43.63 -14.25 13.29
N LYS A 727 42.67 -14.13 14.21
CA LYS A 727 41.25 -14.41 13.94
C LYS A 727 40.67 -13.49 12.86
N LEU A 728 41.09 -12.23 12.82
CA LEU A 728 40.60 -11.23 11.87
C LEU A 728 41.14 -11.45 10.46
N ILE A 729 42.41 -11.86 10.37
CA ILE A 729 43.02 -12.30 9.11
C ILE A 729 42.29 -13.55 8.60
N ALA A 730 41.96 -14.49 9.49
CA ALA A 730 41.16 -15.66 9.13
C ALA A 730 39.76 -15.27 8.62
N PHE A 731 39.08 -14.30 9.24
CA PHE A 731 37.81 -13.79 8.74
C PHE A 731 37.92 -13.16 7.35
N TYR A 732 38.97 -12.37 7.09
CA TYR A 732 39.22 -11.80 5.77
C TYR A 732 39.40 -12.88 4.70
N GLU A 733 40.25 -13.88 4.98
CA GLU A 733 40.47 -14.99 4.05
C GLU A 733 39.19 -15.81 3.83
N GLN A 734 38.36 -15.97 4.87
CA GLN A 734 37.04 -16.57 4.71
C GLN A 734 36.12 -15.70 3.83
N LEU A 735 36.05 -14.39 4.02
CA LEU A 735 35.27 -13.48 3.17
C LEU A 735 35.74 -13.51 1.71
N ARG A 736 37.03 -13.68 1.49
CA ARG A 736 37.66 -13.75 0.17
C ARG A 736 37.34 -15.07 -0.54
N GLN A 737 37.35 -16.19 0.18
CA GLN A 737 37.17 -17.53 -0.38
C GLN A 737 35.69 -17.93 -0.53
N ARG A 738 34.79 -17.29 0.21
CA ARG A 738 33.36 -17.61 0.20
C ARG A 738 32.59 -16.69 -0.76
N ARG A 739 31.38 -17.12 -1.11
CA ARG A 739 30.44 -16.39 -1.99
C ARG A 739 29.04 -16.44 -1.40
N GLY A 740 28.18 -15.53 -1.86
CA GLY A 740 26.76 -15.52 -1.57
C GLY A 740 26.40 -15.46 -0.10
N SER A 741 25.39 -16.25 0.30
CA SER A 741 24.86 -16.24 1.67
C SER A 741 25.92 -16.53 2.72
N THR A 742 26.85 -17.45 2.46
CA THR A 742 27.95 -17.76 3.39
C THR A 742 28.87 -16.56 3.60
N LYS A 743 29.22 -15.82 2.54
CA LYS A 743 30.02 -14.59 2.65
C LYS A 743 29.29 -13.52 3.47
N LEU A 744 27.99 -13.36 3.23
CA LEU A 744 27.11 -12.43 3.97
C LEU A 744 27.07 -12.76 5.47
N ASP A 745 26.91 -14.04 5.80
CA ASP A 745 26.78 -14.50 7.20
C ASP A 745 28.11 -14.30 7.96
N ILE A 746 29.25 -14.59 7.32
CA ILE A 746 30.59 -14.32 7.88
C ILE A 746 30.80 -12.82 8.08
N ALA A 747 30.42 -11.99 7.10
CA ALA A 747 30.54 -10.53 7.22
C ALA A 747 29.71 -10.00 8.39
N THR A 748 28.49 -10.50 8.53
CA THR A 748 27.58 -10.16 9.63
C THR A 748 28.14 -10.59 10.99
N GLN A 749 28.68 -11.81 11.07
CA GLN A 749 29.34 -12.31 12.28
C GLN A 749 30.54 -11.44 12.67
N LEU A 750 31.37 -11.07 11.70
CA LEU A 750 32.51 -10.19 11.96
C LEU A 750 32.02 -8.86 12.54
N LEU A 751 31.03 -8.22 11.91
CA LEU A 751 30.45 -6.94 12.37
C LEU A 751 29.83 -7.03 13.78
N GLN A 752 29.22 -8.16 14.14
CA GLN A 752 28.68 -8.39 15.49
C GLN A 752 29.80 -8.58 16.53
N SER A 753 30.92 -9.20 16.14
CA SER A 753 32.11 -9.38 16.98
C SER A 753 33.03 -8.16 17.07
N ALA A 754 32.68 -7.06 16.38
CA ALA A 754 33.58 -5.96 16.06
C ALA A 754 33.63 -4.69 16.96
N PRO A 755 33.04 -4.60 18.17
CA PRO A 755 33.28 -3.42 19.02
C PRO A 755 34.77 -3.11 19.23
N ASP A 756 35.60 -4.16 19.32
CA ASP A 756 37.06 -4.04 19.53
C ASP A 756 37.81 -3.57 18.27
N LEU A 757 37.25 -3.74 17.07
CA LEU A 757 37.83 -3.30 15.79
C LEU A 757 37.74 -1.79 15.57
N LEU A 758 36.85 -1.14 16.30
CA LEU A 758 36.65 0.30 16.27
C LEU A 758 37.20 0.98 17.52
N SER A 759 37.97 0.24 18.35
CA SER A 759 38.62 0.80 19.53
C SER A 759 39.75 1.77 19.17
N GLU A 760 40.12 2.64 20.10
CA GLU A 760 41.25 3.57 19.93
C GLU A 760 42.59 2.83 19.71
N THR A 761 42.73 1.60 20.21
CA THR A 761 43.92 0.76 20.04
C THR A 761 43.92 -0.05 18.73
N ALA A 762 42.82 -0.03 17.96
CA ALA A 762 42.77 -0.71 16.67
C ALA A 762 43.65 0.00 15.63
N CYS A 763 44.52 -0.77 14.95
CA CYS A 763 45.35 -0.27 13.85
C CYS A 763 44.55 -0.09 12.55
N SER A 764 45.16 0.56 11.55
CA SER A 764 44.56 0.83 10.22
C SER A 764 43.99 -0.44 9.56
N LEU A 765 44.61 -1.60 9.78
CA LEU A 765 44.14 -2.89 9.30
C LEU A 765 42.83 -3.35 9.98
N GLY A 766 42.64 -3.09 11.27
CA GLY A 766 41.39 -3.41 11.99
C GLY A 766 40.21 -2.61 11.46
N LEU A 767 40.39 -1.30 11.24
CA LEU A 767 39.38 -0.43 10.64
C LEU A 767 39.06 -0.83 9.19
N PHE A 768 40.09 -1.16 8.40
CA PHE A 768 39.94 -1.70 7.06
C PHE A 768 39.07 -2.98 7.05
N LEU A 769 39.35 -3.94 7.94
CA LEU A 769 38.59 -5.19 8.01
C LEU A 769 37.13 -4.97 8.39
N TYR A 770 36.87 -4.01 9.28
CA TYR A 770 35.52 -3.58 9.60
C TYR A 770 34.78 -3.06 8.35
N THR A 771 35.43 -2.17 7.58
CA THR A 771 34.82 -1.60 6.37
C THR A 771 34.58 -2.63 5.27
N VAL A 772 35.51 -3.58 5.08
CA VAL A 772 35.33 -4.72 4.16
C VAL A 772 34.13 -5.57 4.56
N ALA A 773 33.96 -5.86 5.84
CA ALA A 773 32.80 -6.61 6.33
C ALA A 773 31.50 -5.81 6.19
N ALA A 774 31.51 -4.50 6.47
CA ALA A 774 30.35 -3.62 6.28
C ALA A 774 29.86 -3.66 4.83
N GLU A 775 30.77 -3.71 3.86
CA GLU A 775 30.42 -3.86 2.45
C GLU A 775 29.96 -5.26 2.06
N CYS A 776 30.70 -6.29 2.48
CA CYS A 776 30.35 -7.68 2.17
C CYS A 776 29.00 -8.09 2.80
N SER A 777 28.59 -7.43 3.89
CA SER A 777 27.27 -7.60 4.50
C SER A 777 26.16 -6.83 3.78
N PHE A 778 26.49 -5.97 2.81
CA PHE A 778 25.55 -5.06 2.14
C PHE A 778 24.68 -4.25 3.12
N SER A 779 25.20 -3.98 4.32
CA SER A 779 24.49 -3.33 5.40
C SER A 779 24.24 -1.83 5.16
N THR A 780 23.27 -1.27 5.89
CA THR A 780 22.82 0.12 5.77
C THR A 780 23.71 1.13 6.51
N TYR A 781 23.42 2.42 6.33
CA TYR A 781 24.05 3.58 7.00
C TYR A 781 24.38 3.40 8.50
N SER A 782 23.59 2.62 9.23
CA SER A 782 23.83 2.29 10.64
C SER A 782 25.24 1.72 10.93
N LEU A 783 25.89 1.06 9.96
CA LEU A 783 27.23 0.48 10.14
C LEU A 783 28.37 1.35 9.59
N SER A 784 28.08 2.39 8.79
CA SER A 784 29.08 3.42 8.46
C SER A 784 29.27 4.45 9.58
N HIS A 785 28.24 4.66 10.41
CA HIS A 785 28.32 5.66 11.49
C HIS A 785 29.44 5.40 12.52
N PRO A 786 29.68 4.16 12.99
CA PRO A 786 30.79 3.87 13.90
C PRO A 786 32.18 4.10 13.26
N VAL A 787 32.32 3.87 11.95
CA VAL A 787 33.57 4.17 11.22
C VAL A 787 33.88 5.67 11.27
N ILE A 788 32.86 6.52 11.11
CA ILE A 788 33.02 7.99 11.22
C ILE A 788 33.52 8.38 12.61
N GLN A 789 32.97 7.78 13.67
CA GLN A 789 33.43 8.03 15.04
C GLN A 789 34.91 7.66 15.21
N ARG A 790 35.34 6.53 14.63
CA ARG A 790 36.74 6.10 14.69
C ARG A 790 37.67 7.01 13.89
N LEU A 791 37.28 7.44 12.69
CA LEU A 791 38.05 8.39 11.88
C LEU A 791 38.26 9.72 12.62
N ASN A 792 37.24 10.20 13.34
CA ASN A 792 37.36 11.40 14.15
C ASN A 792 38.39 11.23 15.29
N ALA A 793 38.49 10.04 15.87
CA ALA A 793 39.44 9.72 16.94
C ALA A 793 40.91 9.57 16.50
N PHE A 794 41.23 9.51 15.20
CA PHE A 794 42.63 9.53 14.74
C PHE A 794 43.36 10.82 15.13
N ASN A 795 44.64 10.75 15.45
CA ASN A 795 45.39 11.92 15.96
C ASN A 795 45.67 12.95 14.87
N ASP A 796 46.05 12.51 13.66
CA ASP A 796 46.34 13.39 12.53
C ASP A 796 45.93 12.78 11.17
N ALA A 797 46.11 13.54 10.08
CA ALA A 797 45.68 13.13 8.75
C ALA A 797 46.52 11.99 8.14
N SER A 798 47.73 11.74 8.66
CA SER A 798 48.61 10.66 8.19
C SER A 798 48.01 9.30 8.53
N GLU A 799 47.42 9.13 9.71
CA GLU A 799 46.72 7.89 10.12
C GLU A 799 45.53 7.59 9.19
N VAL A 800 44.76 8.62 8.81
CA VAL A 800 43.65 8.49 7.85
C VAL A 800 44.19 8.11 6.46
N LEU A 801 45.28 8.74 6.03
CA LEU A 801 45.90 8.48 4.73
C LEU A 801 46.49 7.07 4.66
N GLU A 802 47.10 6.57 5.74
CA GLU A 802 47.57 5.20 5.87
C GLU A 802 46.41 4.20 5.77
N TRP A 803 45.29 4.46 6.44
CA TRP A 803 44.07 3.65 6.30
C TRP A 803 43.54 3.66 4.86
N LEU A 804 43.44 4.83 4.21
CA LEU A 804 43.05 4.90 2.79
C LEU A 804 44.05 4.18 1.88
N THR A 805 45.35 4.19 2.23
CA THR A 805 46.41 3.52 1.45
C THR A 805 46.26 2.00 1.58
N ALA A 806 45.98 1.49 2.78
CA ALA A 806 45.62 0.10 3.00
C ALA A 806 44.39 -0.30 2.16
N MET A 807 43.39 0.58 2.05
CA MET A 807 42.23 0.34 1.19
C MET A 807 42.59 0.36 -0.30
N HIS A 808 43.54 1.21 -0.68
CA HIS A 808 44.05 1.34 -2.05
C HIS A 808 44.87 0.12 -2.50
N GLU A 809 45.75 -0.42 -1.65
CA GLU A 809 46.56 -1.62 -1.96
C GLU A 809 45.71 -2.87 -2.25
N VAL A 810 44.46 -2.85 -1.78
CA VAL A 810 43.51 -3.97 -1.88
C VAL A 810 42.50 -3.73 -3.03
N GLU A 811 42.73 -2.75 -3.90
CA GLU A 811 41.83 -2.41 -5.02
C GLU A 811 40.35 -2.24 -4.61
N HIS A 812 40.11 -1.88 -3.36
CA HIS A 812 38.78 -1.81 -2.80
C HIS A 812 38.06 -0.58 -3.35
N SER A 813 36.96 -0.77 -4.07
CA SER A 813 36.45 0.22 -5.04
C SER A 813 35.22 1.01 -4.58
N GLN A 814 34.91 1.00 -3.29
CA GLN A 814 33.76 1.74 -2.78
C GLN A 814 34.09 3.18 -2.46
N LEU A 815 33.42 4.04 -3.23
CA LEU A 815 33.61 5.48 -3.22
C LEU A 815 33.35 6.07 -1.82
N LEU A 816 32.35 5.55 -1.08
CA LEU A 816 31.96 6.06 0.25
C LEU A 816 33.15 6.23 1.20
N TRP A 817 34.04 5.24 1.29
CA TRP A 817 35.17 5.30 2.23
C TRP A 817 36.23 6.31 1.82
N TYR A 818 36.48 6.46 0.52
CA TYR A 818 37.38 7.51 0.03
C TYR A 818 36.81 8.90 0.28
N TYR A 819 35.50 9.10 0.12
CA TYR A 819 34.86 10.36 0.48
C TYR A 819 34.95 10.65 1.98
N LEU A 820 34.65 9.67 2.85
CA LEU A 820 34.76 9.83 4.30
C LEU A 820 36.20 10.10 4.75
N GLY A 821 37.16 9.36 4.21
CA GLY A 821 38.58 9.54 4.50
C GLY A 821 39.11 10.88 4.00
N ALA A 822 38.80 11.27 2.76
CA ALA A 822 39.18 12.57 2.22
C ALA A 822 38.66 13.71 3.09
N ALA A 823 37.39 13.64 3.48
CA ALA A 823 36.79 14.68 4.30
C ALA A 823 37.45 14.76 5.70
N SER A 824 37.73 13.61 6.33
CA SER A 824 38.49 13.53 7.59
C SER A 824 39.92 14.09 7.45
N ILE A 825 40.62 13.80 6.35
CA ILE A 825 41.94 14.37 6.05
C ILE A 825 41.84 15.90 5.99
N PHE A 826 40.89 16.45 5.23
CA PHE A 826 40.74 17.89 5.09
C PHE A 826 40.47 18.61 6.42
N GLU A 827 39.76 17.99 7.36
CA GLU A 827 39.66 18.56 8.71
C GLU A 827 40.98 18.52 9.46
N LYS A 828 41.66 17.37 9.47
CA LYS A 828 42.85 17.17 10.29
C LYS A 828 44.06 17.95 9.81
N VAL A 829 44.19 18.19 8.49
CA VAL A 829 45.31 18.98 7.92
C VAL A 829 45.34 20.43 8.41
N LYS A 830 44.24 20.96 8.95
CA LYS A 830 44.21 22.32 9.52
C LYS A 830 45.16 22.52 10.69
N ASN A 831 45.36 21.45 11.46
CA ASN A 831 46.18 21.46 12.65
C ASN A 831 47.60 20.92 12.36
N MET A 832 47.93 20.65 11.08
CA MET A 832 49.21 20.12 10.67
C MET A 832 50.19 21.22 10.23
N PRO A 833 51.51 21.00 10.37
CA PRO A 833 52.53 21.90 9.82
C PRO A 833 52.38 22.04 8.30
N ALA A 834 52.48 23.27 7.77
CA ALA A 834 52.24 23.59 6.36
C ALA A 834 53.02 22.70 5.36
N ALA A 835 54.25 22.31 5.69
CA ALA A 835 55.07 21.43 4.86
C ALA A 835 54.48 20.01 4.70
N LYS A 836 53.79 19.49 5.72
CA LYS A 836 53.14 18.16 5.67
C LYS A 836 51.75 18.20 5.04
N VAL A 837 51.06 19.34 5.12
CA VAL A 837 49.72 19.53 4.53
C VAL A 837 49.73 19.26 3.03
N ASN A 838 50.64 19.90 2.29
CA ASN A 838 50.65 19.78 0.84
C ASN A 838 51.06 18.40 0.35
N ASP A 839 51.99 17.73 1.04
CA ASP A 839 52.34 16.33 0.74
C ASP A 839 51.15 15.37 0.99
N THR A 840 50.44 15.56 2.10
CA THR A 840 49.24 14.77 2.44
C THR A 840 48.13 14.96 1.41
N ILE A 841 47.83 16.22 1.03
CA ILE A 841 46.79 16.54 0.04
C ILE A 841 47.20 16.05 -1.35
N PHE A 842 48.47 16.15 -1.74
CA PHE A 842 48.98 15.63 -3.00
C PHE A 842 48.83 14.10 -3.09
N LYS A 843 49.20 13.36 -2.04
CA LYS A 843 49.01 11.91 -1.96
C LYS A 843 47.52 11.53 -2.07
N LEU A 844 46.64 12.23 -1.35
CA LEU A 844 45.20 12.03 -1.47
C LEU A 844 44.70 12.27 -2.90
N ALA A 845 45.22 13.30 -3.58
CA ALA A 845 44.88 13.64 -4.96
C ALA A 845 45.27 12.51 -5.95
N ILE A 846 46.47 11.94 -5.79
CA ILE A 846 46.94 10.81 -6.60
C ILE A 846 46.03 9.60 -6.37
N MET A 847 45.74 9.26 -5.12
CA MET A 847 44.87 8.14 -4.77
C MET A 847 43.47 8.27 -5.35
N CYS A 848 42.88 9.47 -5.29
CA CYS A 848 41.56 9.74 -5.86
C CYS A 848 41.57 9.66 -7.40
N GLY A 849 42.65 10.09 -8.05
CA GLY A 849 42.83 9.98 -9.49
C GLY A 849 42.78 8.55 -10.01
N ASN A 850 43.47 7.64 -9.31
CA ASN A 850 43.53 6.23 -9.68
C ASN A 850 42.16 5.52 -9.64
N HIS A 851 41.19 6.06 -8.89
CA HIS A 851 39.83 5.51 -8.73
C HIS A 851 38.73 6.33 -9.41
N ASN A 852 39.10 7.25 -10.31
CA ASN A 852 38.15 8.12 -11.02
C ASN A 852 37.28 8.99 -10.08
N LEU A 853 37.78 9.32 -8.88
CA LEU A 853 37.15 10.22 -7.92
C LEU A 853 37.45 11.68 -8.27
N TYR A 854 37.13 12.07 -9.50
CA TYR A 854 37.47 13.38 -10.06
C TYR A 854 36.97 14.57 -9.23
N PRO A 855 35.81 14.53 -8.55
CA PRO A 855 35.40 15.63 -7.68
C PRO A 855 36.38 15.87 -6.53
N ILE A 856 36.81 14.82 -5.83
CA ILE A 856 37.78 14.94 -4.72
C ILE A 856 39.14 15.36 -5.28
N GLN A 857 39.57 14.75 -6.38
CA GLN A 857 40.83 15.10 -7.04
C GLN A 857 40.87 16.58 -7.46
N ARG A 858 39.76 17.12 -7.98
CA ARG A 858 39.64 18.54 -8.34
C ARG A 858 39.69 19.46 -7.11
N ILE A 859 39.09 19.05 -5.99
CA ILE A 859 39.20 19.78 -4.71
C ILE A 859 40.66 19.82 -4.24
N CYS A 860 41.36 18.67 -4.24
CA CYS A 860 42.78 18.61 -3.88
C CYS A 860 43.63 19.49 -4.80
N PHE A 861 43.36 19.48 -6.11
CA PHE A 861 44.05 20.33 -7.07
C PHE A 861 43.85 21.82 -6.77
N ASN A 862 42.60 22.26 -6.59
CA ASN A 862 42.27 23.64 -6.28
C ASN A 862 42.94 24.10 -4.96
N PHE A 863 42.95 23.24 -3.95
CA PHE A 863 43.63 23.49 -2.67
C PHE A 863 45.14 23.73 -2.86
N LEU A 864 45.81 22.85 -3.63
CA LEU A 864 47.24 22.98 -3.92
C LEU A 864 47.55 24.20 -4.81
N ASN A 865 46.68 24.52 -5.76
CA ASN A 865 46.86 25.66 -6.66
C ASN A 865 46.72 27.00 -5.92
N ASN A 866 45.75 27.10 -5.00
CA ASN A 866 45.54 28.30 -4.19
C ASN A 866 46.68 28.57 -3.20
N SER A 867 47.46 27.55 -2.82
CA SER A 867 48.63 27.72 -1.96
C SER A 867 49.90 28.19 -2.70
N LYS A 868 49.86 28.32 -4.05
CA LYS A 868 50.96 28.79 -4.92
C LYS A 868 52.29 28.02 -4.74
N GLN A 869 52.25 26.68 -4.67
CA GLN A 869 53.44 25.86 -4.42
C GLN A 869 53.75 24.86 -5.53
N ASP A 870 55.01 24.39 -5.59
CA ASP A 870 55.56 23.44 -6.58
C ASP A 870 54.73 22.16 -6.76
N LYS A 871 54.05 21.71 -5.69
CA LYS A 871 53.16 20.53 -5.71
C LYS A 871 51.95 20.66 -6.63
N ALA A 872 51.47 21.88 -6.90
CA ALA A 872 50.39 22.10 -7.86
C ALA A 872 50.84 21.86 -9.31
N ILE A 873 52.10 22.22 -9.62
CA ILE A 873 52.72 22.00 -10.92
C ILE A 873 52.97 20.49 -11.11
N GLU A 874 53.53 19.83 -10.10
CA GLU A 874 53.74 18.37 -10.10
C GLU A 874 52.41 17.61 -10.29
N MET A 875 51.33 18.08 -9.68
CA MET A 875 50.00 17.49 -9.87
C MET A 875 49.44 17.76 -11.27
N ALA A 876 49.61 18.96 -11.82
CA ALA A 876 49.20 19.28 -13.18
C ALA A 876 49.95 18.43 -14.23
N GLU A 877 51.24 18.16 -14.01
CA GLU A 877 52.04 17.27 -14.86
C GLU A 877 51.60 15.80 -14.71
N HIS A 878 51.33 15.34 -13.49
CA HIS A 878 50.80 14.00 -13.24
C HIS A 878 49.44 13.79 -13.92
N LEU A 879 48.53 14.77 -13.82
CA LEU A 879 47.23 14.75 -14.50
C LEU A 879 47.38 14.74 -16.02
N LYS A 880 48.27 15.56 -16.61
CA LYS A 880 48.53 15.52 -18.07
C LYS A 880 49.03 14.15 -18.54
N SER A 881 49.80 13.48 -17.70
CA SER A 881 50.41 12.17 -18.00
C SER A 881 49.42 11.00 -17.86
N ASN A 882 48.48 11.10 -16.92
CA ASN A 882 47.60 9.99 -16.51
C ASN A 882 46.09 10.27 -16.67
N ALA A 883 45.68 11.39 -17.30
CA ALA A 883 44.28 11.77 -17.40
C ALA A 883 43.44 10.81 -18.29
N PRO A 884 42.25 10.39 -17.82
CA PRO A 884 41.25 9.75 -18.66
C PRO A 884 40.63 10.76 -19.64
N ILE A 885 40.07 10.22 -20.74
CA ILE A 885 39.61 10.95 -21.94
C ILE A 885 38.70 12.17 -21.63
N TYR A 886 37.94 12.15 -20.53
CA TYR A 886 37.03 13.25 -20.14
C TYR A 886 37.74 14.59 -19.85
N PHE A 887 38.98 14.57 -19.32
CA PHE A 887 39.75 15.81 -19.09
C PHE A 887 40.37 16.39 -20.37
N LYS A 888 40.40 15.62 -21.47
CA LYS A 888 40.88 16.10 -22.77
C LYS A 888 39.83 16.87 -23.56
N ILE A 889 38.54 16.76 -23.21
CA ILE A 889 37.43 17.26 -24.02
C ILE A 889 36.94 18.66 -23.58
N ASN A 890 37.14 19.04 -22.31
CA ASN A 890 36.64 20.33 -21.77
C ASN A 890 37.72 21.29 -21.24
N SER A 891 38.93 21.26 -21.81
CA SER A 891 39.91 22.33 -21.61
C SER A 891 39.92 23.22 -22.84
N PRO A 892 39.71 24.55 -22.72
CA PRO A 892 40.59 25.50 -23.39
C PRO A 892 42.03 25.29 -22.92
#